data_AF-A0AAV9FG30-F1
#
_entry.id   AF-A0AAV9FG30-F1
#
_cell.length_a   1.000
_cell.length_b   1.000
_cell.length_c   1.000
_cell.angle_alpha   90.00
_cell.angle_beta   90.00
_cell.angle_gamma   90.00
#
_symmetry.space_group_name_H-M   'P 1'
#
loop_
_entity.id
_entity.type
_entity.pdbx_description
1 polymer ?
#
loop_
_entity_poly.entity_id
_entity_poly.type
_entity_poly.pdbx_seq_one_letter_code
_entity_poly.pdbx_strand_id
1 'polypeptide(L)'
;MHFMLPSKRAAGGVEVSGAGEPEALEVKKPRVDRLVSSAAGVAAAEEMEVDNNNGGGRNNNDGCESNANGVNGGVGNSEVNGGGGGAPDIDEDLHSRQLAVYGRETMRRLFASNVLVRLAGPRCRDRCHILATLGVVSLNLLILLISAAKNLVLAGVKSVTLHDEGAVELWDLCGNFFFSEEDVGKNRALACVQKLQELNNAVVISVLMSKLSKEQLSDYQAVVFTDLTLEEAIKYNDYCHNHQPPISFIKSEVRGLFGNIFCDFGPEFTVVDVDGEEPHTGIIASISNDNPALVSCVDDERLEFQDGDLVVFSEVEGMTELNDGKPRKASEETGRGQIFVVGSGALGCEFLKNLALMGVCCSRKGKLTITDDDVIEKSNLSRQFLFRDWNIGQAKSTVAATAARVINPALHIEALQNRAGPETENVFDDSFWENLNVVINALDNVNARMYMDLRCLYFQKPLLESGTLGAKCNTQMVLPHLTENYGASRDPPEKQAPMCTVHSFPHNIDHCLTWARSEFEGLLEKTPNEVNSFLSNPSEYASSMRKAGDAQARDLLEHVLECLDKEKCETFQDCITWARLKFEDYYSNRVKQLTFTFPEDSVTSTGAPFWSAPKRFPRPLQFSTGDQSHLNFILAASILRAETFGISVPDWAKNPKKLADAIDKILVPDFQPKQGVKIETDEKATSMAAASVDDTAIIGDLIAKVQVCSTRLPSGFRMNPIQFEKDDDTNYHMDLIAGLANMRARNYSIPEVDKLKAKFIAGRIIPAIATSTAMATGLVCLELYKVVAGGHKVEDYRNTFANLALPLFSMAEPVPPKVFKHRDMTWTVWDRWVVRENLTLREFREWLKAKGLNAYSISCGTSLLYNSMFPRHNDRLDRKVVDVAREVSKIEVPSYRRHLDVVVACEDDDENDVDIPLVSIYFR
;
A
#
# COMPACT_ATOMS: atom_id res chain seq x y z
N MET A 1 -7.21 13.38 -28.06
CA MET A 1 -6.59 12.61 -29.17
C MET A 1 -6.03 11.32 -28.59
N HIS A 2 -5.75 10.36 -29.44
CA HIS A 2 -6.18 8.98 -29.21
C HIS A 2 -5.26 8.01 -29.99
N PHE A 3 -5.32 6.68 -29.82
CA PHE A 3 -4.48 5.76 -30.64
C PHE A 3 -4.87 4.27 -30.57
N MET A 4 -5.06 3.63 -31.73
CA MET A 4 -4.91 2.18 -31.91
C MET A 4 -3.66 1.85 -32.73
N LEU A 5 -3.15 0.65 -32.47
CA LEU A 5 -2.22 -0.11 -33.31
C LEU A 5 -2.80 -1.55 -33.49
N PRO A 6 -2.27 -2.39 -34.40
CA PRO A 6 -3.13 -3.26 -35.21
C PRO A 6 -3.63 -4.57 -34.55
N SER A 7 -4.68 -5.10 -35.17
CA SER A 7 -5.46 -6.27 -34.75
C SER A 7 -4.69 -7.59 -34.63
N LYS A 8 -5.03 -8.38 -33.60
CA LYS A 8 -4.60 -9.80 -33.45
C LYS A 8 -5.02 -10.64 -34.66
N ARG A 9 -4.15 -11.54 -35.13
CA ARG A 9 -4.55 -12.65 -36.01
C ARG A 9 -5.35 -13.69 -35.21
N ALA A 10 -6.41 -14.22 -35.80
CA ALA A 10 -7.12 -15.37 -35.25
C ALA A 10 -6.25 -16.64 -35.31
N ALA A 11 -6.36 -17.50 -34.29
CA ALA A 11 -5.82 -18.86 -34.35
C ALA A 11 -6.65 -19.73 -35.30
N GLY A 12 -6.00 -20.63 -36.03
CA GLY A 12 -6.66 -21.42 -37.09
C GLY A 12 -7.57 -22.52 -36.55
N GLY A 13 -8.89 -22.35 -36.71
CA GLY A 13 -9.84 -23.46 -36.71
C GLY A 13 -9.82 -24.19 -38.06
N VAL A 14 -10.03 -25.50 -38.06
CA VAL A 14 -10.12 -26.31 -39.29
C VAL A 14 -11.58 -26.40 -39.73
N GLU A 15 -11.92 -25.77 -40.85
CA GLU A 15 -13.19 -26.01 -41.56
C GLU A 15 -12.96 -26.39 -43.02
N VAL A 16 -13.94 -27.08 -43.61
CA VAL A 16 -13.83 -27.77 -44.89
C VAL A 16 -14.29 -26.86 -46.04
N SER A 17 -13.57 -26.90 -47.16
CA SER A 17 -13.76 -26.04 -48.32
C SER A 17 -15.12 -26.17 -49.01
N GLY A 18 -15.89 -25.08 -49.06
CA GLY A 18 -16.92 -24.81 -50.08
C GLY A 18 -16.36 -23.89 -51.18
N ALA A 19 -16.77 -24.06 -52.44
CA ALA A 19 -16.10 -23.47 -53.59
C ALA A 19 -16.66 -22.11 -54.06
N GLY A 20 -15.77 -21.25 -54.56
CA GLY A 20 -16.07 -20.01 -55.29
C GLY A 20 -14.77 -19.33 -55.75
N GLU A 21 -14.59 -19.09 -57.05
CA GLU A 21 -13.34 -18.54 -57.61
C GLU A 21 -13.30 -16.99 -57.61
N PRO A 22 -12.11 -16.37 -57.58
CA PRO A 22 -11.95 -14.91 -57.48
C PRO A 22 -11.70 -14.22 -58.84
N GLU A 23 -12.01 -12.92 -58.92
CA GLU A 23 -11.41 -12.01 -59.91
C GLU A 23 -10.16 -11.31 -59.35
N ALA A 24 -9.32 -10.77 -60.23
CA ALA A 24 -7.92 -10.41 -59.93
C ALA A 24 -7.62 -8.91 -60.09
N LEU A 25 -6.44 -8.48 -59.61
CA LEU A 25 -5.36 -7.97 -60.48
C LEU A 25 -4.02 -7.73 -59.75
N GLU A 26 -2.96 -7.65 -60.56
CA GLU A 26 -1.51 -7.69 -60.24
C GLU A 26 -0.96 -6.56 -59.35
N VAL A 27 0.19 -6.80 -58.67
CA VAL A 27 1.49 -6.13 -58.99
C VAL A 27 2.72 -7.04 -58.70
N LYS A 28 3.41 -7.43 -59.78
CA LYS A 28 4.86 -7.68 -60.02
C LYS A 28 5.87 -8.02 -58.89
N LYS A 29 6.69 -9.06 -59.14
CA LYS A 29 8.04 -9.33 -58.56
C LYS A 29 9.16 -9.14 -59.62
N PRO A 30 10.42 -8.92 -59.19
CA PRO A 30 11.58 -9.72 -59.67
C PRO A 30 12.26 -10.47 -58.50
N ARG A 31 12.57 -11.77 -58.60
CA ARG A 31 13.84 -12.41 -59.06
C ARG A 31 15.09 -12.04 -58.23
N VAL A 32 15.85 -12.92 -57.53
CA VAL A 32 16.19 -14.38 -57.57
C VAL A 32 17.60 -14.66 -58.12
N ASP A 33 18.45 -15.26 -57.28
CA ASP A 33 19.32 -16.45 -57.51
C ASP A 33 19.80 -16.95 -56.11
N ARG A 34 19.76 -18.25 -55.71
CA ARG A 34 20.45 -19.51 -56.16
C ARG A 34 21.92 -19.58 -55.66
N LEU A 35 22.50 -20.71 -55.18
CA LEU A 35 22.30 -22.17 -55.33
C LEU A 35 22.46 -22.94 -53.97
N VAL A 36 21.73 -24.02 -53.60
CA VAL A 36 21.80 -25.48 -53.94
C VAL A 36 23.00 -26.24 -53.28
N SER A 37 22.81 -26.96 -52.15
CA SER A 37 22.60 -28.44 -51.93
C SER A 37 23.92 -29.24 -51.63
N SER A 38 24.00 -30.51 -51.20
CA SER A 38 23.03 -31.61 -50.87
C SER A 38 23.68 -32.80 -50.08
N ALA A 39 22.92 -33.41 -49.16
CA ALA A 39 22.84 -34.83 -48.67
C ALA A 39 23.99 -35.89 -48.73
N ALA A 40 24.21 -36.52 -47.55
CA ALA A 40 24.33 -37.99 -47.23
C ALA A 40 25.44 -38.93 -47.79
N GLY A 41 25.89 -39.95 -46.98
CA GLY A 41 26.57 -41.16 -47.53
C GLY A 41 27.52 -42.08 -46.68
N VAL A 42 27.08 -42.67 -45.56
CA VAL A 42 27.35 -44.06 -45.03
C VAL A 42 28.72 -44.82 -45.23
N ALA A 43 29.23 -45.46 -44.14
CA ALA A 43 30.20 -46.60 -44.02
C ALA A 43 31.70 -46.36 -44.41
N ALA A 44 32.74 -47.09 -43.94
CA ALA A 44 33.05 -47.98 -42.79
C ALA A 44 34.63 -48.09 -42.70
N ALA A 45 35.39 -48.99 -42.05
CA ALA A 45 35.23 -50.25 -41.27
C ALA A 45 36.51 -50.51 -40.37
N GLU A 46 36.72 -51.75 -39.88
CA GLU A 46 37.92 -52.31 -39.18
C GLU A 46 38.25 -51.73 -37.76
N GLU A 47 38.39 -52.43 -36.62
CA GLU A 47 38.62 -53.83 -36.15
C GLU A 47 40.01 -54.12 -35.55
N MET A 48 40.07 -54.29 -34.22
CA MET A 48 40.63 -55.44 -33.46
C MET A 48 40.74 -55.06 -31.96
N GLU A 49 39.93 -55.65 -31.06
CA GLU A 49 40.10 -56.94 -30.34
C GLU A 49 40.90 -56.76 -29.00
N VAL A 50 40.34 -57.07 -27.80
CA VAL A 50 40.00 -58.39 -27.19
C VAL A 50 41.30 -59.08 -26.68
N ASP A 51 41.45 -59.68 -25.50
CA ASP A 51 40.58 -60.28 -24.45
C ASP A 51 41.30 -60.13 -23.06
N ASN A 52 40.87 -60.41 -21.81
CA ASN A 52 39.64 -60.81 -21.08
C ASN A 52 39.94 -60.69 -19.53
N ASN A 53 39.18 -61.05 -18.47
CA ASN A 53 37.79 -61.51 -18.20
C ASN A 53 37.42 -61.27 -16.70
N ASN A 54 36.14 -61.40 -16.35
CA ASN A 54 35.51 -61.94 -15.13
C ASN A 54 36.06 -61.74 -13.69
N GLY A 55 35.12 -61.57 -12.74
CA GLY A 55 35.23 -62.16 -11.39
C GLY A 55 34.78 -61.29 -10.21
N GLY A 56 33.51 -61.37 -9.80
CA GLY A 56 33.03 -60.75 -8.54
C GLY A 56 32.90 -61.76 -7.39
N GLY A 57 32.99 -61.30 -6.12
CA GLY A 57 32.88 -62.21 -4.97
C GLY A 57 32.97 -61.58 -3.57
N ARG A 58 31.82 -61.14 -3.05
CA ARG A 58 31.30 -61.24 -1.66
C ARG A 58 32.22 -61.42 -0.42
N ASN A 59 31.80 -60.72 0.64
CA ASN A 59 31.71 -61.10 2.07
C ASN A 59 32.69 -60.51 3.12
N ASN A 60 32.03 -60.15 4.23
CA ASN A 60 32.47 -59.63 5.53
C ASN A 60 33.54 -60.46 6.26
N ASN A 61 34.23 -59.81 7.20
CA ASN A 61 34.19 -60.08 8.66
C ASN A 61 35.04 -58.99 9.40
N ASP A 62 34.50 -58.23 10.35
CA ASP A 62 34.28 -58.49 11.80
C ASP A 62 35.49 -58.19 12.71
N GLY A 63 35.25 -57.53 13.86
CA GLY A 63 36.02 -57.76 15.10
C GLY A 63 36.62 -56.56 15.87
N CYS A 64 36.00 -56.24 17.02
CA CYS A 64 36.54 -55.66 18.28
C CYS A 64 37.46 -54.41 18.24
N GLU A 65 37.16 -53.28 18.91
CA GLU A 65 36.88 -53.01 20.35
C GLU A 65 38.12 -52.89 21.27
N SER A 66 38.28 -51.72 21.93
CA SER A 66 38.72 -51.57 23.34
C SER A 66 38.31 -50.19 23.90
N ASN A 67 37.78 -50.13 25.13
CA ASN A 67 37.52 -48.88 25.87
C ASN A 67 38.82 -48.37 26.56
N ALA A 68 38.96 -47.20 27.23
CA ALA A 68 38.04 -46.18 27.76
C ALA A 68 38.82 -44.82 27.91
N ASN A 69 38.39 -43.70 28.53
CA ASN A 69 37.20 -43.33 29.30
C ASN A 69 37.03 -41.78 29.39
N GLY A 70 35.81 -41.28 29.63
CA GLY A 70 35.52 -39.94 30.18
C GLY A 70 35.51 -38.76 29.19
N VAL A 71 34.68 -37.72 29.34
CA VAL A 71 33.56 -37.46 30.28
C VAL A 71 32.39 -36.85 29.48
N ASN A 72 31.15 -37.13 29.88
CA ASN A 72 29.95 -36.91 29.07
C ASN A 72 29.15 -35.65 29.46
N GLY A 73 28.44 -35.07 28.50
CA GLY A 73 27.57 -33.89 28.64
C GLY A 73 26.59 -33.81 27.47
N GLY A 74 25.62 -34.73 27.44
CA GLY A 74 24.82 -35.02 26.24
C GLY A 74 23.62 -34.09 26.01
N VAL A 75 23.42 -33.72 24.73
CA VAL A 75 22.12 -33.28 24.20
C VAL A 75 21.39 -34.52 23.68
N GLY A 76 20.08 -34.63 23.94
CA GLY A 76 19.28 -35.76 23.49
C GLY A 76 18.81 -35.61 22.04
N ASN A 77 19.09 -36.60 21.19
CA ASN A 77 18.45 -36.71 19.87
C ASN A 77 16.97 -37.08 20.04
N SER A 78 16.09 -36.41 19.28
CA SER A 78 14.76 -36.91 18.95
C SER A 78 14.82 -37.54 17.55
N GLU A 79 14.10 -38.65 17.36
CA GLU A 79 14.22 -39.47 16.15
C GLU A 79 13.55 -38.83 14.93
N VAL A 80 14.20 -38.90 13.76
CA VAL A 80 13.61 -38.47 12.49
C VAL A 80 12.60 -39.52 12.04
N ASN A 81 11.32 -39.25 12.28
CA ASN A 81 10.23 -40.12 11.83
C ASN A 81 9.84 -39.76 10.39
N GLY A 82 9.96 -40.69 9.46
CA GLY A 82 9.80 -40.43 8.04
C GLY A 82 8.34 -40.41 7.57
N GLY A 83 7.87 -39.28 7.04
CA GLY A 83 6.58 -39.21 6.37
C GLY A 83 6.33 -37.88 5.68
N GLY A 84 5.92 -37.94 4.40
CA GLY A 84 5.33 -36.81 3.64
C GLY A 84 6.21 -35.58 3.43
N GLY A 85 6.78 -35.41 2.23
CA GLY A 85 7.42 -34.16 1.84
C GLY A 85 6.42 -33.02 1.65
N GLY A 86 6.07 -32.33 2.73
CA GLY A 86 5.38 -31.05 2.66
C GLY A 86 6.29 -29.96 2.09
N ALA A 87 5.72 -29.01 1.35
CA ALA A 87 6.40 -27.75 1.06
C ALA A 87 6.61 -26.97 2.37
N PRO A 88 7.63 -26.10 2.48
CA PRO A 88 7.72 -25.19 3.61
C PRO A 88 6.47 -24.30 3.66
N ASP A 89 5.82 -24.24 4.81
CA ASP A 89 4.68 -23.34 5.01
C ASP A 89 5.12 -21.88 4.90
N ILE A 90 4.23 -21.05 4.36
CA ILE A 90 4.50 -19.62 4.18
C ILE A 90 4.29 -18.92 5.53
N ASP A 91 5.28 -18.15 5.97
CA ASP A 91 5.10 -17.21 7.09
C ASP A 91 4.18 -16.06 6.63
N GLU A 92 2.87 -16.24 6.83
CA GLU A 92 1.85 -15.28 6.37
C GLU A 92 1.92 -13.96 7.13
N ASP A 93 2.54 -13.88 8.30
CA ASP A 93 2.74 -12.61 9.02
C ASP A 93 3.84 -11.77 8.33
N LEU A 94 5.02 -12.37 8.12
CA LEU A 94 6.18 -11.73 7.49
C LEU A 94 5.85 -11.33 6.05
N HIS A 95 5.25 -12.24 5.30
CA HIS A 95 4.98 -12.07 3.88
C HIS A 95 3.59 -11.48 3.56
N SER A 96 2.73 -11.26 4.56
CA SER A 96 1.36 -10.68 4.46
C SER A 96 1.15 -9.75 3.26
N ARG A 97 1.94 -8.67 3.16
CA ARG A 97 1.77 -7.61 2.16
C ARG A 97 2.31 -7.96 0.76
N GLN A 98 3.23 -8.92 0.67
CA GLN A 98 3.70 -9.49 -0.59
C GLN A 98 2.76 -10.60 -1.09
N LEU A 99 2.17 -11.36 -0.15
CA LEU A 99 1.22 -12.43 -0.42
C LEU A 99 -0.07 -11.89 -1.04
N ALA A 100 -0.46 -10.67 -0.68
CA ALA A 100 -1.52 -9.87 -1.32
C ALA A 100 -1.19 -9.39 -2.75
N VAL A 101 0.04 -9.60 -3.25
CA VAL A 101 0.48 -9.23 -4.62
C VAL A 101 0.79 -10.47 -5.46
N TYR A 102 1.53 -11.43 -4.89
CA TYR A 102 1.97 -12.63 -5.61
C TYR A 102 0.97 -13.79 -5.52
N GLY A 103 0.16 -13.85 -4.45
CA GLY A 103 -0.66 -15.02 -4.13
C GLY A 103 0.16 -16.22 -3.63
N ARG A 104 -0.50 -17.16 -2.93
CA ARG A 104 0.16 -18.34 -2.33
C ARG A 104 0.91 -19.21 -3.33
N GLU A 105 0.40 -19.36 -4.55
CA GLU A 105 0.99 -20.24 -5.55
C GLU A 105 2.32 -19.71 -6.10
N THR A 106 2.39 -18.43 -6.46
CA THR A 106 3.64 -17.79 -6.90
C THR A 106 4.67 -17.79 -5.77
N MET A 107 4.26 -17.51 -4.53
CA MET A 107 5.14 -17.57 -3.37
C MET A 107 5.76 -18.97 -3.16
N ARG A 108 4.99 -20.06 -3.28
CA ARG A 108 5.55 -21.43 -3.24
C ARG A 108 6.61 -21.68 -4.33
N ARG A 109 6.41 -21.13 -5.54
CA ARG A 109 7.37 -21.26 -6.66
C ARG A 109 8.65 -20.47 -6.39
N LEU A 110 8.54 -19.26 -5.82
CA LEU A 110 9.70 -18.49 -5.36
C LEU A 110 10.46 -19.27 -4.27
N PHE A 111 9.76 -19.77 -3.26
CA PHE A 111 10.30 -20.53 -2.11
C PHE A 111 10.97 -21.86 -2.52
N ALA A 112 10.73 -22.33 -3.75
CA ALA A 112 11.39 -23.50 -4.35
C ALA A 112 12.60 -23.16 -5.24
N SER A 113 12.77 -21.89 -5.64
CA SER A 113 13.71 -21.45 -6.68
C SER A 113 15.09 -21.04 -6.15
N ASN A 114 16.14 -21.67 -6.67
CA ASN A 114 17.53 -21.24 -6.53
C ASN A 114 17.85 -20.14 -7.56
N VAL A 115 18.48 -19.04 -7.13
CA VAL A 115 18.88 -17.93 -8.01
C VAL A 115 20.37 -17.63 -7.90
N LEU A 116 21.06 -17.55 -9.04
CA LEU A 116 22.44 -17.06 -9.12
C LEU A 116 22.46 -15.57 -9.44
N VAL A 117 23.31 -14.79 -8.78
CA VAL A 117 23.51 -13.36 -9.05
C VAL A 117 25.01 -13.10 -9.24
N ARG A 118 25.43 -12.80 -10.47
CA ARG A 118 26.84 -12.57 -10.85
C ARG A 118 27.23 -11.09 -10.82
N LEU A 119 28.25 -10.80 -10.01
CA LEU A 119 28.99 -9.55 -9.94
C LEU A 119 29.99 -9.41 -11.10
N ALA A 120 30.42 -8.17 -11.33
CA ALA A 120 31.17 -7.75 -12.52
C ALA A 120 32.49 -8.49 -12.74
N GLY A 121 32.76 -8.85 -14.00
CA GLY A 121 33.97 -9.58 -14.41
C GLY A 121 35.27 -8.76 -14.28
N PRO A 122 36.45 -9.41 -14.32
CA PRO A 122 37.74 -8.81 -13.95
C PRO A 122 38.29 -7.72 -14.89
N ARG A 123 37.52 -7.21 -15.87
CA ARG A 123 37.97 -6.20 -16.85
C ARG A 123 37.47 -4.76 -16.58
N CYS A 124 36.85 -4.50 -15.42
CA CYS A 124 36.41 -3.13 -15.08
C CYS A 124 37.60 -2.15 -14.85
N ARG A 125 38.78 -2.66 -14.47
CA ARG A 125 39.99 -1.85 -14.18
C ARG A 125 40.39 -0.91 -15.33
N ASP A 126 40.54 -1.42 -16.55
CA ASP A 126 41.20 -0.67 -17.63
C ASP A 126 40.30 0.41 -18.26
N ARG A 127 38.97 0.33 -18.09
CA ARG A 127 38.02 1.29 -18.68
C ARG A 127 37.52 2.36 -17.71
N CYS A 128 37.51 2.11 -16.40
CA CYS A 128 37.13 3.12 -15.41
C CYS A 128 38.18 4.23 -15.25
N HIS A 129 39.47 3.95 -15.51
CA HIS A 129 40.55 4.93 -15.39
C HIS A 129 40.41 6.19 -16.27
N ILE A 130 39.70 6.11 -17.41
CA ILE A 130 39.47 7.25 -18.32
C ILE A 130 38.26 8.10 -17.88
N LEU A 131 37.32 7.53 -17.13
CA LEU A 131 36.14 8.24 -16.62
C LEU A 131 36.40 8.90 -15.26
N ALA A 132 37.27 8.33 -14.43
CA ALA A 132 37.62 8.86 -13.10
C ALA A 132 38.19 10.29 -13.13
N THR A 133 38.79 10.73 -14.23
CA THR A 133 39.34 12.09 -14.41
C THR A 133 38.30 13.16 -14.80
N LEU A 134 37.04 12.78 -15.07
CA LEU A 134 36.00 13.71 -15.55
C LEU A 134 35.06 14.24 -14.47
N GLY A 135 35.17 13.77 -13.22
CA GLY A 135 34.39 14.30 -12.08
C GLY A 135 32.89 13.97 -12.09
N VAL A 136 32.41 13.22 -13.09
CA VAL A 136 31.06 12.63 -13.07
C VAL A 136 31.05 11.50 -12.05
N VAL A 137 30.08 11.49 -11.15
CA VAL A 137 29.91 10.39 -10.19
C VAL A 137 29.64 9.10 -10.97
N SER A 138 30.61 8.18 -10.94
CA SER A 138 30.46 6.88 -11.58
C SER A 138 29.54 6.01 -10.74
N LEU A 139 28.22 6.18 -10.93
CA LEU A 139 27.17 5.32 -10.36
C LEU A 139 27.36 3.90 -10.90
N ASN A 140 28.22 3.14 -10.22
CA ASN A 140 28.77 1.89 -10.72
C ASN A 140 27.79 0.72 -10.55
N LEU A 141 27.98 -0.30 -11.40
CA LEU A 141 27.07 -1.43 -11.61
C LEU A 141 26.84 -2.30 -10.36
N LEU A 142 27.59 -2.06 -9.28
CA LEU A 142 27.45 -2.74 -7.99
C LEU A 142 26.13 -2.41 -7.27
N ILE A 143 25.60 -1.18 -7.44
CA ILE A 143 24.31 -0.72 -6.89
C ILE A 143 23.19 -1.67 -7.30
N LEU A 144 23.14 -1.94 -8.62
CA LEU A 144 22.14 -2.76 -9.29
C LEU A 144 22.09 -4.16 -8.68
N LEU A 145 23.25 -4.76 -8.42
CA LEU A 145 23.34 -6.13 -7.97
C LEU A 145 22.84 -6.32 -6.55
N ILE A 146 23.26 -5.47 -5.62
CA ILE A 146 22.84 -5.61 -4.23
C ILE A 146 21.38 -5.18 -4.06
N SER A 147 20.89 -4.24 -4.87
CA SER A 147 19.45 -3.97 -4.97
C SER A 147 18.67 -5.23 -5.42
N ALA A 148 19.15 -5.94 -6.45
CA ALA A 148 18.55 -7.18 -6.91
C ALA A 148 18.61 -8.31 -5.86
N ALA A 149 19.79 -8.58 -5.29
CA ALA A 149 19.97 -9.61 -4.26
C ALA A 149 19.12 -9.32 -3.01
N LYS A 150 19.12 -8.07 -2.51
CA LYS A 150 18.24 -7.61 -1.42
C LYS A 150 16.78 -7.90 -1.75
N ASN A 151 16.29 -7.54 -2.94
CA ASN A 151 14.90 -7.77 -3.33
C ASN A 151 14.55 -9.26 -3.45
N LEU A 152 15.46 -10.11 -3.96
CA LEU A 152 15.27 -11.56 -4.03
C LEU A 152 15.19 -12.22 -2.64
N VAL A 153 16.06 -11.81 -1.72
CA VAL A 153 16.06 -12.31 -0.33
C VAL A 153 14.79 -11.87 0.43
N LEU A 154 14.38 -10.61 0.26
CA LEU A 154 13.12 -10.09 0.82
C LEU A 154 11.89 -10.78 0.21
N ALA A 155 11.93 -11.23 -1.04
CA ALA A 155 10.87 -12.00 -1.68
C ALA A 155 10.82 -13.48 -1.24
N GLY A 156 11.83 -13.96 -0.50
CA GLY A 156 11.84 -15.32 0.08
C GLY A 156 12.21 -16.43 -0.91
N VAL A 157 13.06 -16.17 -1.92
CA VAL A 157 13.53 -17.26 -2.80
C VAL A 157 14.30 -18.33 -2.02
N LYS A 158 14.29 -19.60 -2.47
CA LYS A 158 14.93 -20.72 -1.75
C LYS A 158 16.39 -20.46 -1.40
N SER A 159 17.16 -19.95 -2.36
CA SER A 159 18.56 -19.60 -2.18
C SER A 159 19.02 -18.50 -3.13
N VAL A 160 20.00 -17.71 -2.68
CA VAL A 160 20.70 -16.72 -3.50
C VAL A 160 22.20 -17.03 -3.44
N THR A 161 22.77 -17.46 -4.57
CA THR A 161 24.22 -17.58 -4.72
C THR A 161 24.79 -16.30 -5.33
N LEU A 162 25.82 -15.73 -4.71
CA LEU A 162 26.56 -14.59 -5.21
C LEU A 162 27.85 -15.07 -5.91
N HIS A 163 28.12 -14.64 -7.14
CA HIS A 163 29.38 -14.93 -7.83
C HIS A 163 30.24 -13.68 -7.98
N ASP A 164 31.49 -13.69 -7.48
CA ASP A 164 32.49 -12.64 -7.79
C ASP A 164 33.93 -13.13 -7.69
N GLU A 165 34.76 -12.65 -8.61
CA GLU A 165 36.21 -12.86 -8.65
C GLU A 165 36.98 -11.64 -8.07
N GLY A 166 36.32 -10.50 -7.88
CA GLY A 166 36.88 -9.22 -7.46
C GLY A 166 36.90 -8.96 -5.94
N ALA A 167 37.76 -8.01 -5.54
CA ALA A 167 37.83 -7.48 -4.19
C ALA A 167 37.05 -6.16 -4.06
N VAL A 168 36.65 -5.81 -2.83
CA VAL A 168 36.05 -4.51 -2.49
C VAL A 168 37.10 -3.43 -2.70
N GLU A 169 36.79 -2.44 -3.54
CA GLU A 169 37.64 -1.28 -3.82
C GLU A 169 36.93 0.00 -3.35
N LEU A 170 37.64 1.09 -3.02
CA LEU A 170 37.05 2.23 -2.27
C LEU A 170 35.84 2.90 -2.97
N TRP A 171 35.81 2.85 -4.30
CA TRP A 171 34.69 3.37 -5.12
C TRP A 171 33.43 2.50 -5.08
N ASP A 172 33.51 1.27 -4.59
CA ASP A 172 32.33 0.40 -4.42
C ASP A 172 31.39 0.95 -3.34
N LEU A 173 31.94 1.58 -2.29
CA LEU A 173 31.18 2.19 -1.19
C LEU A 173 30.24 3.30 -1.68
N CYS A 174 30.62 4.03 -2.74
CA CYS A 174 29.80 5.08 -3.34
C CYS A 174 28.46 4.57 -3.94
N GLY A 175 28.30 3.25 -4.04
CA GLY A 175 27.07 2.61 -4.52
C GLY A 175 26.59 1.43 -3.67
N ASN A 176 27.21 1.16 -2.53
CA ASN A 176 27.00 -0.08 -1.80
C ASN A 176 26.75 0.14 -0.31
N PHE A 177 25.48 0.01 0.09
CA PHE A 177 25.02 0.16 1.46
C PHE A 177 25.36 -1.04 2.38
N PHE A 178 26.03 -2.07 1.86
CA PHE A 178 26.57 -3.19 2.62
C PHE A 178 28.09 -3.18 2.77
N PHE A 179 28.84 -2.26 2.15
CA PHE A 179 30.30 -2.18 2.36
C PHE A 179 30.67 -1.05 3.32
N SER A 180 31.63 -1.32 4.21
CA SER A 180 32.33 -0.32 5.00
C SER A 180 33.79 -0.16 4.54
N GLU A 181 34.51 0.83 5.07
CA GLU A 181 35.96 0.97 4.82
C GLU A 181 36.74 -0.27 5.32
N GLU A 182 36.23 -0.95 6.35
CA GLU A 182 36.79 -2.21 6.86
C GLU A 182 36.59 -3.41 5.91
N ASP A 183 35.73 -3.29 4.89
CA ASP A 183 35.49 -4.33 3.88
C ASP A 183 36.45 -4.25 2.70
N VAL A 184 37.16 -3.12 2.51
CA VAL A 184 38.10 -2.91 1.41
C VAL A 184 39.20 -4.00 1.38
N GLY A 185 39.37 -4.63 0.23
CA GLY A 185 40.29 -5.77 0.03
C GLY A 185 39.69 -7.16 0.31
N LYS A 186 38.52 -7.29 0.94
CA LYS A 186 37.77 -8.56 1.03
C LYS A 186 37.18 -8.90 -0.35
N ASN A 187 36.78 -10.14 -0.60
CA ASN A 187 35.97 -10.47 -1.79
C ASN A 187 34.57 -9.86 -1.67
N ARG A 188 34.06 -9.26 -2.75
CA ARG A 188 32.80 -8.49 -2.73
C ARG A 188 31.56 -9.34 -2.44
N ALA A 189 31.49 -10.54 -2.99
CA ALA A 189 30.40 -11.48 -2.70
C ALA A 189 30.44 -11.95 -1.23
N LEU A 190 31.63 -12.33 -0.75
CA LEU A 190 31.84 -12.77 0.63
C LEU A 190 31.49 -11.68 1.67
N ALA A 191 31.83 -10.41 1.39
CA ALA A 191 31.50 -9.28 2.27
C ALA A 191 29.99 -8.99 2.37
N CYS A 192 29.17 -9.45 1.43
CA CYS A 192 27.72 -9.28 1.46
C CYS A 192 26.96 -10.35 2.28
N VAL A 193 27.56 -11.54 2.48
CA VAL A 193 26.82 -12.75 2.92
C VAL A 193 26.02 -12.53 4.19
N GLN A 194 26.67 -12.11 5.28
CA GLN A 194 26.00 -11.91 6.57
C GLN A 194 24.90 -10.85 6.47
N LYS A 195 25.20 -9.70 5.85
CA LYS A 195 24.32 -8.53 5.76
C LYS A 195 23.08 -8.82 4.89
N LEU A 196 23.17 -9.74 3.93
CA LEU A 196 22.04 -10.31 3.20
C LEU A 196 21.29 -11.38 4.01
N GLN A 197 22.00 -12.28 4.69
CA GLN A 197 21.39 -13.38 5.45
C GLN A 197 20.47 -12.86 6.56
N GLU A 198 20.86 -11.77 7.22
CA GLU A 198 20.06 -11.04 8.21
C GLU A 198 18.76 -10.41 7.66
N LEU A 199 18.59 -10.27 6.35
CA LEU A 199 17.34 -9.73 5.77
C LEU A 199 16.21 -10.76 5.83
N ASN A 200 16.54 -12.05 5.67
CA ASN A 200 15.58 -13.15 5.72
C ASN A 200 16.29 -14.46 6.03
N ASN A 201 16.15 -14.92 7.28
CA ASN A 201 16.78 -16.15 7.77
C ASN A 201 16.28 -17.44 7.08
N ALA A 202 15.17 -17.38 6.32
CA ALA A 202 14.67 -18.52 5.54
C ALA A 202 15.37 -18.71 4.18
N VAL A 203 16.07 -17.69 3.67
CA VAL A 203 16.75 -17.72 2.37
C VAL A 203 18.21 -18.12 2.55
N VAL A 204 18.65 -19.20 1.90
CA VAL A 204 20.06 -19.64 2.00
C VAL A 204 20.95 -18.74 1.14
N ILE A 205 21.86 -17.98 1.76
CA ILE A 205 22.86 -17.19 1.05
C ILE A 205 24.14 -18.01 0.86
N SER A 206 24.64 -18.10 -0.37
CA SER A 206 25.90 -18.79 -0.68
C SER A 206 26.81 -17.98 -1.61
N VAL A 207 28.08 -18.38 -1.76
CA VAL A 207 29.07 -17.65 -2.58
C VAL A 207 29.87 -18.60 -3.46
N LEU A 208 30.08 -18.19 -4.70
CA LEU A 208 30.98 -18.82 -5.65
C LEU A 208 32.14 -17.85 -5.96
N MET A 209 33.34 -18.15 -5.46
CA MET A 209 34.56 -17.32 -5.66
C MET A 209 35.45 -17.82 -6.81
N SER A 210 35.17 -19.00 -7.35
CA SER A 210 35.88 -19.55 -8.52
C SER A 210 35.33 -18.97 -9.82
N LYS A 211 36.08 -19.09 -10.91
CA LYS A 211 35.63 -18.68 -12.25
C LYS A 211 34.42 -19.50 -12.69
N LEU A 212 33.29 -18.83 -12.92
CA LEU A 212 32.00 -19.45 -13.26
C LEU A 212 32.04 -20.19 -14.61
N SER A 213 31.88 -21.51 -14.56
CA SER A 213 31.63 -22.35 -15.74
C SER A 213 30.16 -22.23 -16.18
N LYS A 214 29.82 -22.63 -17.42
CA LYS A 214 28.42 -22.63 -17.88
C LYS A 214 27.63 -23.80 -17.29
N GLU A 215 28.31 -24.92 -17.06
CA GLU A 215 27.76 -26.16 -16.51
C GLU A 215 27.23 -25.95 -15.08
N GLN A 216 27.88 -25.08 -14.31
CA GLN A 216 27.44 -24.65 -12.97
C GLN A 216 26.12 -23.86 -12.97
N LEU A 217 25.59 -23.45 -14.13
CA LEU A 217 24.29 -22.78 -14.20
C LEU A 217 23.11 -23.76 -14.05
N SER A 218 23.33 -25.06 -14.24
CA SER A 218 22.30 -26.10 -14.15
C SER A 218 21.69 -26.29 -12.76
N ASP A 219 22.36 -25.82 -11.70
CA ASP A 219 21.87 -25.85 -10.31
C ASP A 219 20.79 -24.78 -10.00
N TYR A 220 20.52 -23.87 -10.95
CA TYR A 220 19.69 -22.67 -10.76
C TYR A 220 18.47 -22.64 -11.68
N GLN A 221 17.38 -22.04 -11.19
CA GLN A 221 16.16 -21.82 -11.99
C GLN A 221 16.22 -20.47 -12.72
N ALA A 222 16.89 -19.48 -12.11
CA ALA A 222 17.16 -18.18 -12.71
C ALA A 222 18.59 -17.72 -12.44
N VAL A 223 19.16 -16.99 -13.40
CA VAL A 223 20.53 -16.47 -13.35
C VAL A 223 20.54 -14.99 -13.76
N VAL A 224 21.01 -14.13 -12.85
CA VAL A 224 21.05 -12.67 -13.03
C VAL A 224 22.50 -12.23 -13.17
N PHE A 225 22.83 -11.62 -14.31
CA PHE A 225 24.19 -11.21 -14.64
C PHE A 225 24.33 -9.69 -14.76
N THR A 226 25.39 -9.15 -14.16
CA THR A 226 25.81 -7.74 -14.29
C THR A 226 27.19 -7.62 -14.95
N ASP A 227 27.43 -6.49 -15.64
CA ASP A 227 28.67 -6.17 -16.40
C ASP A 227 29.22 -7.29 -17.32
N LEU A 228 28.33 -8.03 -17.97
CA LEU A 228 28.72 -8.97 -19.03
C LEU A 228 29.17 -8.25 -20.30
N THR A 229 30.26 -8.72 -20.91
CA THR A 229 30.52 -8.47 -22.33
C THR A 229 29.46 -9.16 -23.20
N LEU A 230 29.16 -8.62 -24.39
CA LEU A 230 28.16 -9.21 -25.29
C LEU A 230 28.52 -10.65 -25.70
N GLU A 231 29.81 -10.94 -25.90
CA GLU A 231 30.32 -12.29 -26.21
C GLU A 231 30.06 -13.28 -25.08
N GLU A 232 30.34 -12.91 -23.83
CA GLU A 232 30.01 -13.73 -22.66
C GLU A 232 28.51 -13.85 -22.46
N ALA A 233 27.73 -12.78 -22.72
CA ALA A 233 26.28 -12.79 -22.59
C ALA A 233 25.63 -13.77 -23.55
N ILE A 234 26.00 -13.75 -24.84
CA ILE A 234 25.57 -14.73 -25.82
C ILE A 234 25.94 -16.14 -25.34
N LYS A 235 27.21 -16.38 -24.98
CA LYS A 235 27.69 -17.69 -24.52
C LYS A 235 26.92 -18.26 -23.31
N TYR A 236 26.59 -17.44 -22.31
CA TYR A 236 25.83 -17.90 -21.14
C TYR A 236 24.33 -18.02 -21.44
N ASN A 237 23.75 -17.09 -22.21
CA ASN A 237 22.35 -17.15 -22.64
C ASN A 237 22.08 -18.39 -23.51
N ASP A 238 22.94 -18.66 -24.50
CA ASP A 238 22.86 -19.84 -25.37
C ASP A 238 22.85 -21.14 -24.56
N TYR A 239 23.59 -21.20 -23.45
CA TYR A 239 23.54 -22.36 -22.56
C TYR A 239 22.22 -22.43 -21.79
N CYS A 240 21.77 -21.31 -21.20
CA CYS A 240 20.53 -21.23 -20.43
C CYS A 240 19.27 -21.54 -21.24
N HIS A 241 19.18 -20.98 -22.45
CA HIS A 241 18.05 -21.14 -23.38
C HIS A 241 17.94 -22.57 -23.92
N ASN A 242 19.07 -23.25 -24.16
CA ASN A 242 19.12 -24.63 -24.67
C ASN A 242 19.26 -25.69 -23.55
N HIS A 243 19.16 -25.31 -22.27
CA HIS A 243 19.16 -26.24 -21.16
C HIS A 243 17.78 -26.92 -21.03
N GLN A 244 17.72 -28.11 -20.39
CA GLN A 244 16.47 -28.83 -20.16
C GLN A 244 16.35 -29.20 -18.66
N PRO A 245 15.43 -28.59 -17.90
CA PRO A 245 14.55 -27.48 -18.29
C PRO A 245 15.33 -26.18 -18.58
N PRO A 246 14.80 -25.25 -19.39
CA PRO A 246 15.43 -23.96 -19.65
C PRO A 246 15.70 -23.18 -18.35
N ILE A 247 16.82 -22.47 -18.31
CA ILE A 247 17.23 -21.63 -17.19
C ILE A 247 16.87 -20.19 -17.53
N SER A 248 16.16 -19.47 -16.65
CA SER A 248 15.80 -18.07 -16.91
C SER A 248 17.03 -17.17 -16.82
N PHE A 249 17.45 -16.57 -17.93
CA PHE A 249 18.60 -15.67 -18.01
C PHE A 249 18.16 -14.20 -17.99
N ILE A 250 18.78 -13.40 -17.12
CA ILE A 250 18.57 -11.96 -17.04
C ILE A 250 19.94 -11.27 -17.08
N LYS A 251 20.14 -10.37 -18.06
CA LYS A 251 21.26 -9.41 -18.06
C LYS A 251 20.74 -8.03 -17.67
N SER A 252 21.44 -7.33 -16.79
CA SER A 252 21.21 -5.90 -16.58
C SER A 252 22.53 -5.14 -16.38
N GLU A 253 22.51 -3.85 -16.75
CA GLU A 253 23.69 -3.01 -16.84
C GLU A 253 23.28 -1.54 -16.67
N VAL A 254 24.05 -0.76 -15.91
CA VAL A 254 23.85 0.68 -15.68
C VAL A 254 25.15 1.42 -15.95
N ARG A 255 25.10 2.55 -16.67
CA ARG A 255 26.26 3.40 -16.98
C ARG A 255 25.87 4.86 -16.77
N GLY A 256 26.02 5.35 -15.54
CA GLY A 256 25.57 6.68 -15.14
C GLY A 256 24.04 6.77 -15.17
N LEU A 257 23.51 7.67 -15.98
CA LEU A 257 22.05 7.87 -16.15
C LEU A 257 21.39 6.88 -17.11
N PHE A 258 22.16 6.05 -17.82
CA PHE A 258 21.63 5.05 -18.77
C PHE A 258 21.59 3.66 -18.15
N GLY A 259 20.57 2.86 -18.49
CA GLY A 259 20.49 1.45 -18.08
C GLY A 259 19.88 0.57 -19.17
N ASN A 260 20.16 -0.73 -19.12
CA ASN A 260 19.48 -1.76 -19.90
C ASN A 260 19.13 -2.99 -19.05
N ILE A 261 18.05 -3.66 -19.44
CA ILE A 261 17.62 -4.96 -18.94
C ILE A 261 17.30 -5.82 -20.17
N PHE A 262 17.71 -7.07 -20.15
CA PHE A 262 17.38 -8.10 -21.13
C PHE A 262 16.99 -9.38 -20.38
N CYS A 263 15.92 -10.04 -20.83
CA CYS A 263 15.39 -11.26 -20.24
C CYS A 263 15.18 -12.31 -21.33
N ASP A 264 15.59 -13.55 -21.05
CA ASP A 264 15.31 -14.74 -21.83
C ASP A 264 14.84 -15.82 -20.86
N PHE A 265 13.60 -16.27 -21.01
CA PHE A 265 13.00 -17.29 -20.13
C PHE A 265 12.91 -18.67 -20.81
N GLY A 266 13.70 -18.87 -21.87
CA GLY A 266 13.69 -20.07 -22.71
C GLY A 266 12.72 -19.97 -23.90
N PRO A 267 12.69 -21.00 -24.77
CA PRO A 267 11.86 -21.01 -25.97
C PRO A 267 10.34 -21.13 -25.68
N GLU A 268 9.97 -21.64 -24.51
CA GLU A 268 8.58 -21.78 -24.05
C GLU A 268 8.47 -21.31 -22.60
N PHE A 269 7.67 -20.27 -22.35
CA PHE A 269 7.42 -19.73 -21.01
C PHE A 269 5.91 -19.46 -20.83
N THR A 270 5.32 -20.00 -19.76
CA THR A 270 3.88 -19.89 -19.49
C THR A 270 3.59 -18.78 -18.50
N VAL A 271 3.05 -17.67 -19.02
CA VAL A 271 2.46 -16.59 -18.22
C VAL A 271 1.06 -17.04 -17.77
N VAL A 272 0.87 -17.23 -16.46
CA VAL A 272 -0.41 -17.68 -15.87
C VAL A 272 -1.33 -16.54 -15.44
N ASP A 273 -0.76 -15.35 -15.28
CA ASP A 273 -1.39 -14.07 -14.94
C ASP A 273 -0.61 -12.99 -15.70
N VAL A 274 -1.31 -12.10 -16.41
CA VAL A 274 -0.74 -11.16 -17.38
C VAL A 274 -0.72 -9.71 -16.90
N ASP A 275 -1.43 -9.38 -15.83
CA ASP A 275 -1.62 -8.00 -15.36
C ASP A 275 -1.67 -7.84 -13.83
N GLY A 276 -1.92 -8.92 -13.08
CA GLY A 276 -1.99 -8.90 -11.62
C GLY A 276 -3.24 -8.20 -11.07
N GLU A 277 -4.28 -8.00 -11.87
CA GLU A 277 -5.55 -7.41 -11.44
C GLU A 277 -6.52 -8.50 -10.92
N GLU A 278 -7.47 -8.14 -10.04
CA GLU A 278 -8.49 -9.11 -9.64
C GLU A 278 -9.47 -9.41 -10.81
N PRO A 279 -9.85 -10.68 -11.03
CA PRO A 279 -10.80 -11.04 -12.08
C PRO A 279 -12.10 -10.25 -11.96
N HIS A 280 -12.45 -9.51 -13.01
CA HIS A 280 -13.64 -8.66 -13.01
C HIS A 280 -14.90 -9.52 -12.87
N THR A 281 -15.76 -9.16 -11.91
CA THR A 281 -17.06 -9.82 -11.70
C THR A 281 -18.20 -8.82 -11.92
N GLY A 282 -19.29 -9.28 -12.52
CA GLY A 282 -20.45 -8.45 -12.85
C GLY A 282 -21.72 -9.30 -12.88
N ILE A 283 -22.87 -8.67 -12.68
CA ILE A 283 -24.16 -9.36 -12.64
C ILE A 283 -24.88 -9.18 -13.98
N ILE A 284 -25.18 -10.29 -14.64
CA ILE A 284 -25.90 -10.31 -15.92
C ILE A 284 -27.37 -9.92 -15.68
N ALA A 285 -27.85 -8.92 -16.40
CA ALA A 285 -29.26 -8.52 -16.45
C ALA A 285 -30.05 -9.33 -17.49
N SER A 286 -29.48 -9.59 -18.66
CA SER A 286 -30.11 -10.38 -19.73
C SER A 286 -29.11 -10.98 -20.71
N ILE A 287 -29.53 -12.03 -21.41
CA ILE A 287 -28.82 -12.62 -22.56
C ILE A 287 -29.83 -12.75 -23.71
N SER A 288 -29.52 -12.18 -24.88
CA SER A 288 -30.32 -12.35 -26.09
C SER A 288 -30.16 -13.76 -26.67
N ASN A 289 -31.14 -14.25 -27.42
CA ASN A 289 -31.02 -15.49 -28.20
C ASN A 289 -30.52 -15.23 -29.65
N ASP A 290 -29.82 -14.12 -29.87
CA ASP A 290 -29.22 -13.74 -31.16
C ASP A 290 -27.87 -14.43 -31.39
N ASN A 291 -27.29 -14.29 -32.58
CA ASN A 291 -25.95 -14.78 -32.92
C ASN A 291 -25.09 -13.67 -33.52
N PRO A 292 -24.04 -13.17 -32.84
CA PRO A 292 -23.61 -13.55 -31.49
C PRO A 292 -24.61 -13.11 -30.41
N ALA A 293 -24.67 -13.85 -29.30
CA ALA A 293 -25.56 -13.53 -28.18
C ALA A 293 -25.07 -12.27 -27.44
N LEU A 294 -25.86 -11.21 -27.47
CA LEU A 294 -25.68 -10.02 -26.67
C LEU A 294 -25.93 -10.34 -25.18
N VAL A 295 -24.92 -10.13 -24.35
CA VAL A 295 -25.04 -10.15 -22.88
C VAL A 295 -25.15 -8.71 -22.39
N SER A 296 -26.14 -8.42 -21.57
CA SER A 296 -26.31 -7.13 -20.90
C SER A 296 -26.13 -7.31 -19.39
N CYS A 297 -25.38 -6.41 -18.76
CA CYS A 297 -25.17 -6.40 -17.32
C CYS A 297 -26.17 -5.46 -16.62
N VAL A 298 -26.25 -5.55 -15.29
CA VAL A 298 -26.80 -4.47 -14.47
C VAL A 298 -25.70 -3.41 -14.36
N ASP A 299 -25.83 -2.33 -15.12
CA ASP A 299 -24.81 -1.27 -15.22
C ASP A 299 -24.71 -0.45 -13.92
N ASP A 300 -23.49 -0.36 -13.39
CA ASP A 300 -23.04 0.85 -12.69
C ASP A 300 -21.51 1.02 -12.78
N GLU A 301 -20.96 1.01 -14.01
CA GLU A 301 -19.72 1.74 -14.39
C GLU A 301 -19.42 1.67 -15.90
N ARG A 302 -18.70 2.68 -16.43
CA ARG A 302 -18.21 2.74 -17.82
C ARG A 302 -16.74 3.17 -17.88
N LEU A 303 -16.01 2.65 -18.87
CA LEU A 303 -14.74 3.19 -19.35
C LEU A 303 -14.74 3.17 -20.90
N GLU A 304 -14.19 4.21 -21.54
CA GLU A 304 -14.31 4.46 -22.99
C GLU A 304 -12.91 4.75 -23.63
N PHE A 305 -12.67 4.34 -24.89
CA PHE A 305 -11.37 4.41 -25.62
C PHE A 305 -11.55 4.78 -27.12
N GLN A 306 -10.48 5.23 -27.84
CA GLN A 306 -10.49 5.59 -29.30
C GLN A 306 -9.08 5.91 -29.91
N ASP A 307 -8.99 6.30 -31.22
CA ASP A 307 -7.76 6.25 -32.09
C ASP A 307 -7.21 7.58 -32.79
N GLY A 308 -5.91 7.62 -33.24
CA GLY A 308 -5.17 8.66 -34.07
C GLY A 308 -4.39 9.83 -33.37
N ASP A 309 -3.11 10.22 -33.64
CA ASP A 309 -2.18 10.14 -34.82
C ASP A 309 -0.65 10.40 -34.54
N LEU A 310 0.26 10.10 -35.51
CA LEU A 310 1.76 10.03 -35.43
C LEU A 310 2.58 11.28 -35.87
N VAL A 311 3.84 11.42 -35.41
CA VAL A 311 4.95 12.20 -36.07
C VAL A 311 6.38 11.77 -35.64
N VAL A 312 7.40 12.13 -36.44
CA VAL A 312 8.85 11.87 -36.26
C VAL A 312 9.68 13.12 -36.66
N PHE A 313 10.84 13.36 -36.04
CA PHE A 313 11.85 14.32 -36.52
C PHE A 313 13.30 13.79 -36.40
N SER A 314 14.10 14.10 -37.42
CA SER A 314 15.56 13.94 -37.49
C SER A 314 16.10 14.91 -38.55
N GLU A 315 17.39 15.29 -38.47
CA GLU A 315 18.05 16.27 -39.38
C GLU A 315 17.47 17.70 -39.32
N VAL A 316 17.63 18.39 -38.18
CA VAL A 316 17.25 19.81 -38.04
C VAL A 316 18.34 20.74 -38.60
N GLU A 317 18.30 21.00 -39.91
CA GLU A 317 18.99 22.17 -40.46
C GLU A 317 18.31 23.46 -39.98
N GLY A 318 19.11 24.44 -39.54
CA GLY A 318 18.64 25.74 -39.03
C GLY A 318 18.97 26.02 -37.55
N MET A 319 19.27 24.99 -36.75
CA MET A 319 19.76 25.14 -35.36
C MET A 319 21.03 24.31 -35.11
N THR A 320 22.09 24.61 -35.86
CA THR A 320 23.38 23.88 -35.83
C THR A 320 24.15 24.00 -34.52
N GLU A 321 23.74 24.87 -33.60
CA GLU A 321 24.43 25.16 -32.33
C GLU A 321 24.36 24.01 -31.31
N LEU A 322 23.39 23.10 -31.45
CA LEU A 322 23.20 21.94 -30.56
C LEU A 322 24.12 20.75 -30.88
N ASN A 323 24.85 20.79 -32.00
CA ASN A 323 25.70 19.69 -32.47
C ASN A 323 27.18 19.81 -32.03
N ASP A 324 27.49 20.69 -31.05
CA ASP A 324 28.85 21.20 -30.84
C ASP A 324 29.80 20.31 -30.01
N GLY A 325 29.27 19.31 -29.31
CA GLY A 325 30.04 18.29 -28.59
C GLY A 325 30.89 18.76 -27.40
N LYS A 326 30.68 19.98 -26.87
CA LYS A 326 31.55 20.52 -25.81
C LYS A 326 31.05 20.23 -24.38
N PRO A 327 31.83 19.55 -23.52
CA PRO A 327 31.46 19.36 -22.12
C PRO A 327 31.49 20.69 -21.34
N ARG A 328 30.52 20.89 -20.44
CA ARG A 328 30.43 22.03 -19.53
C ARG A 328 30.48 21.52 -18.08
N LYS A 329 31.17 22.23 -17.19
CA LYS A 329 31.29 21.81 -15.77
C LYS A 329 30.02 22.12 -14.99
N ALA A 330 29.52 21.12 -14.25
CA ALA A 330 28.69 21.34 -13.07
C ALA A 330 29.59 21.67 -11.86
N SER A 331 29.03 22.35 -10.85
CA SER A 331 29.74 22.79 -9.64
C SER A 331 29.35 22.00 -8.39
N GLU A 332 30.30 21.90 -7.46
CA GLU A 332 30.25 21.09 -6.23
C GLU A 332 29.50 21.79 -5.09
N GLU A 333 28.17 21.71 -5.03
CA GLU A 333 27.36 22.27 -3.91
C GLU A 333 26.41 21.28 -3.21
N THR A 334 26.37 20.00 -3.59
CA THR A 334 25.39 18.97 -3.14
C THR A 334 25.35 18.72 -1.62
N GLY A 335 26.36 19.15 -0.86
CA GLY A 335 26.45 18.93 0.59
C GLY A 335 25.56 19.83 1.46
N ARG A 336 24.89 20.85 0.90
CA ARG A 336 24.18 21.90 1.69
C ARG A 336 22.68 21.68 1.96
N GLY A 337 22.12 20.52 1.62
CA GLY A 337 20.68 20.27 1.82
C GLY A 337 20.25 20.22 3.29
N GLN A 338 19.18 20.95 3.62
CA GLN A 338 18.24 20.59 4.68
C GLN A 338 17.03 19.88 4.07
N ILE A 339 16.86 18.59 4.39
CA ILE A 339 15.81 17.74 3.82
C ILE A 339 14.93 17.18 4.93
N PHE A 340 13.62 17.19 4.72
CA PHE A 340 12.64 16.55 5.59
C PHE A 340 12.03 15.34 4.89
N VAL A 341 12.18 14.16 5.47
CA VAL A 341 11.53 12.91 5.02
C VAL A 341 10.38 12.60 5.98
N VAL A 342 9.18 12.39 5.45
CA VAL A 342 7.97 12.11 6.26
C VAL A 342 7.46 10.72 5.97
N GLY A 343 7.58 9.84 6.97
CA GLY A 343 7.43 8.39 6.82
C GLY A 343 8.78 7.68 6.80
N SER A 344 8.90 6.63 7.60
CA SER A 344 10.07 5.74 7.74
C SER A 344 9.72 4.28 7.40
N GLY A 345 8.56 4.06 6.78
CA GLY A 345 8.14 2.77 6.23
C GLY A 345 8.89 2.38 4.96
N ALA A 346 8.23 1.66 4.04
CA ALA A 346 8.87 1.04 2.87
C ALA A 346 9.66 2.04 2.01
N LEU A 347 9.01 3.13 1.59
CA LEU A 347 9.63 4.22 0.84
C LEU A 347 10.72 4.90 1.69
N GLY A 348 10.48 5.14 2.97
CA GLY A 348 11.42 5.80 3.89
C GLY A 348 12.76 5.05 4.03
N CYS A 349 12.72 3.72 4.16
CA CYS A 349 13.93 2.88 4.19
C CYS A 349 14.77 3.02 2.91
N GLU A 350 14.12 2.97 1.74
CA GLU A 350 14.82 3.11 0.45
C GLU A 350 15.33 4.54 0.24
N PHE A 351 14.58 5.56 0.66
CA PHE A 351 15.01 6.97 0.62
C PHE A 351 16.22 7.23 1.50
N LEU A 352 16.23 6.78 2.76
CA LEU A 352 17.39 6.96 3.64
C LEU A 352 18.65 6.30 3.06
N LYS A 353 18.51 5.10 2.49
CA LYS A 353 19.60 4.40 1.79
C LYS A 353 20.07 5.15 0.55
N ASN A 354 19.16 5.68 -0.27
CA ASN A 354 19.52 6.51 -1.43
C ASN A 354 20.27 7.79 -0.98
N LEU A 355 19.72 8.54 -0.03
CA LEU A 355 20.29 9.79 0.48
C LEU A 355 21.68 9.60 1.11
N ALA A 356 21.87 8.51 1.88
CA ALA A 356 23.15 8.15 2.47
C ALA A 356 24.23 7.84 1.40
N LEU A 357 23.87 7.11 0.34
CA LEU A 357 24.77 6.80 -0.79
C LEU A 357 25.05 8.03 -1.67
N MET A 358 24.04 8.90 -1.87
CA MET A 358 24.19 10.16 -2.61
C MET A 358 25.04 11.22 -1.85
N GLY A 359 25.38 10.97 -0.58
CA GLY A 359 26.16 11.89 0.26
C GLY A 359 25.42 13.19 0.63
N VAL A 360 24.10 13.21 0.48
CA VAL A 360 23.27 14.38 0.78
C VAL A 360 23.18 14.56 2.29
N CYS A 361 23.17 15.82 2.74
CA CYS A 361 23.23 16.20 4.16
C CYS A 361 24.55 15.82 4.89
N CYS A 362 25.60 15.35 4.20
CA CYS A 362 26.88 14.95 4.82
C CYS A 362 27.90 16.10 5.04
N SER A 363 27.50 17.38 4.89
CA SER A 363 28.34 18.53 5.24
C SER A 363 27.93 19.15 6.57
N ARG A 364 28.83 19.89 7.24
CA ARG A 364 28.58 20.60 8.52
C ARG A 364 27.40 21.60 8.52
N LYS A 365 26.74 21.85 7.38
CA LYS A 365 25.54 22.67 7.24
C LYS A 365 24.32 21.91 6.71
N GLY A 366 24.49 20.66 6.30
CA GLY A 366 23.39 19.80 5.90
C GLY A 366 22.69 19.19 7.11
N LYS A 367 21.40 18.89 6.95
CA LYS A 367 20.59 18.20 7.97
C LYS A 367 19.51 17.38 7.29
N LEU A 368 19.42 16.10 7.62
CA LEU A 368 18.29 15.25 7.28
C LEU A 368 17.43 15.10 8.53
N THR A 369 16.18 15.52 8.50
CA THR A 369 15.20 15.18 9.55
C THR A 369 14.27 14.10 8.97
N ILE A 370 14.04 13.02 9.72
CA ILE A 370 13.00 12.03 9.42
C ILE A 370 12.00 11.96 10.57
N THR A 371 10.71 11.86 10.26
CA THR A 371 9.67 11.60 11.26
C THR A 371 8.75 10.44 10.85
N ASP A 372 8.41 9.60 11.83
CA ASP A 372 7.45 8.49 11.74
C ASP A 372 7.04 8.13 13.17
N ASP A 373 5.74 8.07 13.46
CA ASP A 373 5.20 7.77 14.80
C ASP A 373 4.88 6.28 15.05
N ASP A 374 5.08 5.41 14.06
CA ASP A 374 4.86 3.97 14.20
C ASP A 374 6.06 3.22 14.81
N VAL A 375 5.75 2.03 15.36
CA VAL A 375 6.72 0.99 15.71
C VAL A 375 6.86 -0.07 14.61
N ILE A 376 7.96 -0.81 14.63
CA ILE A 376 8.27 -1.87 13.66
C ILE A 376 7.46 -3.14 13.98
N GLU A 377 6.69 -3.64 13.01
CA GLU A 377 5.97 -4.93 13.08
C GLU A 377 6.74 -6.04 12.35
N LYS A 378 6.46 -7.32 12.66
CA LYS A 378 6.93 -8.48 11.86
C LYS A 378 6.55 -8.34 10.37
N SER A 379 5.34 -7.84 10.09
CA SER A 379 4.81 -7.62 8.74
C SER A 379 5.65 -6.65 7.89
N ASN A 380 6.50 -5.83 8.51
CA ASN A 380 7.22 -4.74 7.86
C ASN A 380 8.51 -5.22 7.20
N LEU A 381 9.15 -6.23 7.78
CA LEU A 381 10.52 -6.67 7.46
C LEU A 381 10.68 -7.11 6.00
N SER A 382 9.64 -7.70 5.39
CA SER A 382 9.58 -8.11 3.97
C SER A 382 9.71 -6.98 2.94
N ARG A 383 9.76 -5.71 3.37
CA ARG A 383 10.06 -4.55 2.49
C ARG A 383 10.84 -3.42 3.17
N GLN A 384 10.90 -3.37 4.50
CA GLN A 384 11.56 -2.33 5.28
C GLN A 384 12.95 -2.80 5.75
N PHE A 385 13.85 -2.99 4.78
CA PHE A 385 15.10 -3.75 4.94
C PHE A 385 16.17 -3.15 5.88
N LEU A 386 15.97 -1.91 6.35
CA LEU A 386 16.78 -1.31 7.41
C LEU A 386 16.47 -1.88 8.80
N PHE A 387 15.39 -2.66 8.92
CA PHE A 387 14.93 -3.29 10.16
C PHE A 387 15.29 -4.77 10.21
N ARG A 388 15.15 -5.35 11.41
CA ARG A 388 15.43 -6.74 11.76
C ARG A 388 14.35 -7.26 12.71
N ASP A 389 14.29 -8.57 12.91
CA ASP A 389 13.40 -9.20 13.90
C ASP A 389 13.65 -8.66 15.32
N TRP A 390 14.90 -8.44 15.72
CA TRP A 390 15.28 -7.83 16.99
C TRP A 390 14.94 -6.33 17.12
N ASN A 391 14.39 -5.69 16.07
CA ASN A 391 13.87 -4.32 16.11
C ASN A 391 12.34 -4.23 16.28
N ILE A 392 11.62 -5.35 16.30
CA ILE A 392 10.15 -5.34 16.48
C ILE A 392 9.76 -4.61 17.78
N GLY A 393 8.76 -3.75 17.69
CA GLY A 393 8.30 -2.88 18.79
C GLY A 393 9.14 -1.60 19.01
N GLN A 394 10.22 -1.37 18.26
CA GLN A 394 11.01 -0.13 18.30
C GLN A 394 10.49 0.88 17.27
N ALA A 395 10.65 2.18 17.53
CA ALA A 395 10.17 3.24 16.64
C ALA A 395 10.92 3.27 15.29
N LYS A 396 10.17 3.27 14.18
CA LYS A 396 10.71 3.14 12.81
C LYS A 396 11.79 4.16 12.51
N SER A 397 11.49 5.45 12.69
CA SER A 397 12.40 6.57 12.37
C SER A 397 13.76 6.47 13.07
N THR A 398 13.77 6.04 14.32
CA THR A 398 14.97 5.99 15.17
C THR A 398 15.90 4.84 14.76
N VAL A 399 15.34 3.67 14.47
CA VAL A 399 16.11 2.52 13.96
C VAL A 399 16.60 2.81 12.53
N ALA A 400 15.75 3.37 11.67
CA ALA A 400 16.08 3.66 10.28
C ALA A 400 17.20 4.69 10.16
N ALA A 401 17.16 5.76 10.97
CA ALA A 401 18.23 6.75 11.03
C ALA A 401 19.54 6.18 11.59
N THR A 402 19.46 5.23 12.52
CA THR A 402 20.65 4.51 13.03
C THR A 402 21.27 3.65 11.94
N ALA A 403 20.47 2.87 11.20
CA ALA A 403 20.94 2.08 10.07
C ALA A 403 21.52 2.95 8.94
N ALA A 404 20.89 4.09 8.63
CA ALA A 404 21.39 5.04 7.63
C ALA A 404 22.77 5.63 7.99
N ARG A 405 23.05 5.81 9.28
CA ARG A 405 24.38 6.24 9.78
C ARG A 405 25.43 5.12 9.78
N VAL A 406 25.02 3.85 9.75
CA VAL A 406 25.93 2.73 9.48
C VAL A 406 26.27 2.66 7.98
N ILE A 407 25.31 2.99 7.10
CA ILE A 407 25.54 3.10 5.65
C ILE A 407 26.50 4.26 5.33
N ASN A 408 26.30 5.44 5.94
CA ASN A 408 27.21 6.57 5.80
C ASN A 408 27.40 7.31 7.14
N PRO A 409 28.54 7.11 7.84
CA PRO A 409 28.83 7.78 9.11
C PRO A 409 28.91 9.32 9.05
N ALA A 410 29.06 9.92 7.87
CA ALA A 410 29.03 11.37 7.68
C ALA A 410 27.61 11.95 7.61
N LEU A 411 26.57 11.12 7.54
CA LEU A 411 25.18 11.56 7.42
C LEU A 411 24.68 12.27 8.70
N HIS A 412 24.43 13.57 8.60
CA HIS A 412 23.83 14.35 9.68
C HIS A 412 22.30 14.17 9.69
N ILE A 413 21.83 13.08 10.30
CA ILE A 413 20.41 12.74 10.44
C ILE A 413 19.89 12.88 11.88
N GLU A 414 18.70 13.44 12.01
CA GLU A 414 17.86 13.52 13.21
C GLU A 414 16.57 12.72 12.99
N ALA A 415 16.16 11.93 13.99
CA ALA A 415 14.93 11.15 13.96
C ALA A 415 13.93 11.68 15.00
N LEU A 416 12.70 11.89 14.55
CA LEU A 416 11.55 12.32 15.35
C LEU A 416 10.47 11.23 15.34
N GLN A 417 9.61 11.23 16.35
CA GLN A 417 8.53 10.25 16.53
C GLN A 417 7.17 10.96 16.53
N ASN A 418 7.05 12.03 15.73
CA ASN A 418 5.92 12.94 15.72
C ASN A 418 5.15 12.79 14.42
N ARG A 419 3.88 12.38 14.51
CA ARG A 419 2.95 12.38 13.37
C ARG A 419 2.92 13.76 12.73
N ALA A 420 3.19 13.86 11.44
CA ALA A 420 3.07 15.13 10.73
C ALA A 420 1.60 15.50 10.56
N GLY A 421 1.13 16.51 11.29
CA GLY A 421 -0.27 16.96 11.27
C GLY A 421 -0.49 18.23 12.10
N PRO A 422 -1.72 18.76 12.14
CA PRO A 422 -2.03 20.01 12.86
C PRO A 422 -1.66 19.98 14.36
N GLU A 423 -1.80 18.81 15.00
CA GLU A 423 -1.47 18.56 16.40
C GLU A 423 0.04 18.74 16.73
N THR A 424 0.91 18.78 15.72
CA THR A 424 2.38 18.83 15.88
C THR A 424 3.04 20.06 15.25
N GLU A 425 2.27 21.10 14.89
CA GLU A 425 2.81 22.39 14.41
C GLU A 425 3.65 23.15 15.46
N ASN A 426 3.63 22.72 16.73
CA ASN A 426 4.54 23.18 17.78
C ASN A 426 5.94 22.52 17.72
N VAL A 427 6.09 21.41 17.00
CA VAL A 427 7.36 20.72 16.71
C VAL A 427 7.84 21.10 15.30
N PHE A 428 6.92 21.11 14.34
CA PHE A 428 7.16 21.53 12.95
C PHE A 428 6.74 22.99 12.75
N ASP A 429 7.39 23.89 13.49
CA ASP A 429 7.07 25.32 13.54
C ASP A 429 7.54 26.11 12.30
N ASP A 430 7.13 27.38 12.19
CA ASP A 430 7.52 28.25 11.07
C ASP A 430 9.06 28.27 10.85
N SER A 431 9.85 28.23 11.93
CA SER A 431 11.32 28.21 11.87
C SER A 431 11.87 26.89 11.34
N PHE A 432 11.29 25.75 11.70
CA PHE A 432 11.64 24.45 11.12
C PHE A 432 11.42 24.47 9.60
N TRP A 433 10.21 24.86 9.16
CA TRP A 433 9.87 24.87 7.74
C TRP A 433 10.69 25.88 6.93
N GLU A 434 10.87 27.12 7.42
CA GLU A 434 11.62 28.17 6.71
C GLU A 434 13.04 27.72 6.33
N ASN A 435 13.70 26.91 7.16
CA ASN A 435 15.07 26.42 6.94
C ASN A 435 15.18 25.23 5.96
N LEU A 436 14.08 24.54 5.62
CA LEU A 436 14.10 23.39 4.70
C LEU A 436 14.42 23.80 3.25
N ASN A 437 15.09 22.92 2.51
CA ASN A 437 15.27 23.05 1.06
C ASN A 437 14.33 22.14 0.26
N VAL A 438 14.08 20.91 0.72
CA VAL A 438 13.24 19.91 0.04
C VAL A 438 12.49 19.07 1.07
N VAL A 439 11.24 18.72 0.75
CA VAL A 439 10.43 17.74 1.48
C VAL A 439 10.23 16.50 0.61
N ILE A 440 10.29 15.31 1.21
CA ILE A 440 10.10 14.03 0.53
C ILE A 440 9.05 13.22 1.31
N ASN A 441 7.92 12.92 0.66
CA ASN A 441 6.88 12.09 1.25
C ASN A 441 7.18 10.60 1.03
N ALA A 442 7.06 9.84 2.11
CA ALA A 442 7.20 8.39 2.18
C ALA A 442 5.97 7.75 2.86
N LEU A 443 4.81 8.37 2.63
CA LEU A 443 3.54 8.17 3.33
C LEU A 443 2.71 7.01 2.76
N ASP A 444 1.73 6.53 3.51
CA ASP A 444 0.81 5.45 3.13
C ASP A 444 -0.65 5.92 2.91
N ASN A 445 -1.05 7.05 3.48
CA ASN A 445 -2.42 7.58 3.44
C ASN A 445 -2.51 8.95 2.73
N VAL A 446 -3.70 9.30 2.23
CA VAL A 446 -3.93 10.55 1.48
C VAL A 446 -4.02 11.78 2.40
N ASN A 447 -4.57 11.64 3.61
CA ASN A 447 -4.75 12.76 4.54
C ASN A 447 -3.41 13.40 4.95
N ALA A 448 -2.40 12.58 5.25
CA ALA A 448 -1.05 13.06 5.55
C ALA A 448 -0.39 13.71 4.31
N ARG A 449 -0.60 13.16 3.10
CA ARG A 449 -0.10 13.78 1.85
C ARG A 449 -0.69 15.18 1.64
N MET A 450 -2.00 15.31 1.79
CA MET A 450 -2.72 16.59 1.67
C MET A 450 -2.28 17.60 2.73
N TYR A 451 -2.04 17.18 3.98
CA TYR A 451 -1.45 18.05 4.99
C TYR A 451 -0.05 18.52 4.58
N MET A 452 0.83 17.60 4.18
CA MET A 452 2.20 17.91 3.76
C MET A 452 2.25 18.82 2.54
N ASP A 453 1.39 18.60 1.54
CA ASP A 453 1.23 19.47 0.37
C ASP A 453 0.82 20.89 0.77
N LEU A 454 -0.21 21.04 1.61
CA LEU A 454 -0.67 22.35 2.09
C LEU A 454 0.42 23.11 2.88
N ARG A 455 1.27 22.41 3.65
CA ARG A 455 2.43 23.03 4.29
C ARG A 455 3.53 23.40 3.30
N CYS A 456 3.84 22.54 2.33
CA CYS A 456 4.83 22.84 1.28
C CYS A 456 4.40 24.01 0.40
N LEU A 457 3.11 24.10 0.08
CA LEU A 457 2.47 25.24 -0.57
C LEU A 457 2.61 26.51 0.29
N TYR A 458 2.21 26.46 1.56
CA TYR A 458 2.27 27.61 2.47
C TYR A 458 3.71 28.12 2.69
N PHE A 459 4.71 27.25 2.80
CA PHE A 459 6.12 27.64 3.00
C PHE A 459 6.93 27.75 1.69
N GLN A 460 6.29 27.59 0.52
CA GLN A 460 6.92 27.59 -0.80
C GLN A 460 8.15 26.65 -0.86
N LYS A 461 7.94 25.37 -0.53
CA LYS A 461 8.97 24.33 -0.51
C LYS A 461 8.74 23.28 -1.62
N PRO A 462 9.79 22.87 -2.35
CA PRO A 462 9.74 21.69 -3.20
C PRO A 462 9.32 20.45 -2.40
N LEU A 463 8.33 19.72 -2.92
CA LEU A 463 7.82 18.47 -2.39
C LEU A 463 7.97 17.38 -3.46
N LEU A 464 8.62 16.28 -3.08
CA LEU A 464 8.72 15.08 -3.91
C LEU A 464 7.78 14.01 -3.34
N GLU A 465 6.75 13.65 -4.10
CA GLU A 465 5.69 12.71 -3.72
C GLU A 465 5.88 11.36 -4.43
N SER A 466 5.53 10.26 -3.75
CA SER A 466 5.52 8.92 -4.34
C SER A 466 4.58 7.96 -3.63
N GLY A 467 3.95 7.07 -4.41
CA GLY A 467 3.04 6.04 -3.93
C GLY A 467 3.32 4.68 -4.59
N THR A 468 2.91 3.61 -3.91
CA THR A 468 3.02 2.22 -4.40
C THR A 468 1.74 1.44 -4.08
N LEU A 469 1.30 0.61 -5.02
CA LEU A 469 0.17 -0.31 -4.85
C LEU A 469 0.48 -1.63 -5.56
N GLY A 470 0.96 -2.61 -4.81
CA GLY A 470 1.49 -3.86 -5.35
C GLY A 470 2.62 -3.62 -6.36
N ALA A 471 2.41 -4.06 -7.61
CA ALA A 471 3.34 -3.85 -8.73
C ALA A 471 3.32 -2.41 -9.30
N LYS A 472 2.32 -1.60 -8.96
CA LYS A 472 2.11 -0.23 -9.45
C LYS A 472 2.87 0.79 -8.58
N CYS A 473 3.34 1.87 -9.19
CA CYS A 473 3.81 3.05 -8.47
C CYS A 473 3.62 4.36 -9.25
N ASN A 474 3.57 5.47 -8.53
CA ASN A 474 3.57 6.83 -9.08
C ASN A 474 4.62 7.71 -8.38
N THR A 475 5.06 8.77 -9.07
CA THR A 475 5.93 9.83 -8.56
C THR A 475 5.44 11.17 -9.08
N GLN A 476 5.40 12.19 -8.22
CA GLN A 476 4.90 13.53 -8.58
C GLN A 476 5.79 14.62 -7.99
N MET A 477 6.23 15.55 -8.84
CA MET A 477 7.12 16.64 -8.48
C MET A 477 6.31 17.93 -8.30
N VAL A 478 6.26 18.42 -7.07
CA VAL A 478 5.52 19.65 -6.69
C VAL A 478 6.55 20.74 -6.39
N LEU A 479 6.64 21.74 -7.26
CA LEU A 479 7.72 22.73 -7.29
C LEU A 479 7.16 24.16 -7.25
N PRO A 480 7.57 24.97 -6.25
CA PRO A 480 7.07 26.33 -6.07
C PRO A 480 7.17 27.20 -7.31
N HIS A 481 6.05 27.85 -7.66
CA HIS A 481 5.91 28.74 -8.82
C HIS A 481 6.13 28.07 -10.20
N LEU A 482 6.27 26.74 -10.27
CA LEU A 482 6.60 26.02 -11.50
C LEU A 482 5.60 24.91 -11.87
N THR A 483 5.00 24.23 -10.88
CA THR A 483 3.97 23.20 -11.08
C THR A 483 2.70 23.52 -10.30
N GLU A 484 1.64 22.76 -10.48
CA GLU A 484 0.55 22.67 -9.49
C GLU A 484 1.01 21.99 -8.19
N ASN A 485 0.21 22.10 -7.14
CA ASN A 485 0.37 21.38 -5.87
C ASN A 485 -0.36 20.02 -5.93
N TYR A 486 0.00 19.05 -5.09
CA TYR A 486 -0.56 17.69 -5.14
C TYR A 486 -2.10 17.69 -4.99
N GLY A 487 -2.63 18.54 -4.11
CA GLY A 487 -4.07 18.71 -3.90
C GLY A 487 -4.84 19.46 -5.01
N ALA A 488 -4.21 19.85 -6.11
CA ALA A 488 -4.90 20.41 -7.29
C ALA A 488 -5.61 19.31 -8.09
N SER A 489 -4.94 18.17 -8.27
CA SER A 489 -5.51 16.92 -8.77
C SER A 489 -6.40 16.25 -7.72
N ARG A 490 -7.49 15.59 -8.15
CA ARG A 490 -8.31 14.73 -7.30
C ARG A 490 -8.24 13.29 -7.78
N ASP A 491 -7.65 12.43 -6.95
CA ASP A 491 -7.76 10.98 -7.11
C ASP A 491 -9.23 10.51 -6.94
N PRO A 492 -9.66 9.41 -7.58
CA PRO A 492 -10.97 8.82 -7.34
C PRO A 492 -11.14 8.42 -5.86
N PRO A 493 -12.28 8.72 -5.22
CA PRO A 493 -12.53 8.33 -3.82
C PRO A 493 -12.65 6.80 -3.69
N GLU A 494 -12.37 6.27 -2.50
CA GLU A 494 -12.69 4.87 -2.17
C GLU A 494 -14.18 4.61 -2.42
N LYS A 495 -14.50 3.59 -3.21
CA LYS A 495 -15.88 3.16 -3.43
C LYS A 495 -16.45 2.58 -2.13
N GLN A 496 -17.49 3.21 -1.59
CA GLN A 496 -18.20 2.73 -0.41
C GLN A 496 -19.56 2.16 -0.82
N ALA A 497 -19.86 0.94 -0.39
CA ALA A 497 -21.13 0.29 -0.69
C ALA A 497 -22.30 1.00 0.02
N PRO A 498 -23.48 1.15 -0.61
CA PRO A 498 -24.64 1.77 0.04
C PRO A 498 -25.03 1.09 1.36
N MET A 499 -25.51 1.88 2.33
CA MET A 499 -25.78 1.38 3.68
C MET A 499 -26.83 0.24 3.70
N CYS A 500 -27.89 0.30 2.88
CA CYS A 500 -28.84 -0.81 2.77
C CYS A 500 -28.21 -2.07 2.14
N THR A 501 -27.22 -1.94 1.26
CA THR A 501 -26.48 -3.05 0.67
C THR A 501 -25.57 -3.72 1.71
N VAL A 502 -24.91 -2.94 2.56
CA VAL A 502 -24.11 -3.46 3.69
C VAL A 502 -25.03 -4.11 4.74
N HIS A 503 -26.10 -3.44 5.17
CA HIS A 503 -26.95 -3.87 6.30
C HIS A 503 -28.04 -4.90 5.92
N SER A 504 -28.55 -4.94 4.69
CA SER A 504 -29.72 -5.77 4.33
C SER A 504 -29.63 -6.52 2.99
N PHE A 505 -28.80 -6.08 2.03
CA PHE A 505 -28.75 -6.67 0.68
C PHE A 505 -27.32 -6.96 0.15
N PRO A 506 -26.47 -7.69 0.91
CA PRO A 506 -25.14 -8.07 0.43
C PRO A 506 -25.23 -9.03 -0.76
N HIS A 507 -24.25 -8.97 -1.66
CA HIS A 507 -24.21 -9.80 -2.88
C HIS A 507 -22.80 -10.22 -3.33
N ASN A 508 -21.77 -9.67 -2.69
CA ASN A 508 -20.36 -10.09 -2.74
C ASN A 508 -19.86 -10.30 -1.29
N ILE A 509 -18.62 -10.76 -1.11
CA ILE A 509 -18.05 -11.00 0.23
C ILE A 509 -17.64 -9.69 0.94
N ASP A 510 -17.23 -8.67 0.18
CA ASP A 510 -16.78 -7.38 0.65
C ASP A 510 -17.87 -6.63 1.44
N HIS A 511 -19.13 -6.74 1.02
CA HIS A 511 -20.28 -6.19 1.76
C HIS A 511 -20.50 -6.95 3.09
N CYS A 512 -20.27 -8.26 3.12
CA CYS A 512 -20.32 -9.06 4.35
C CYS A 512 -19.15 -8.75 5.29
N LEU A 513 -17.94 -8.53 4.77
CA LEU A 513 -16.74 -8.18 5.54
C LEU A 513 -16.79 -6.74 6.06
N THR A 514 -17.30 -5.80 5.28
CA THR A 514 -17.56 -4.41 5.70
C THR A 514 -18.57 -4.36 6.85
N TRP A 515 -19.66 -5.12 6.74
CA TRP A 515 -20.62 -5.30 7.84
C TRP A 515 -19.96 -5.95 9.07
N ALA A 516 -19.24 -7.06 8.90
CA ALA A 516 -18.56 -7.76 9.99
C ALA A 516 -17.54 -6.88 10.74
N ARG A 517 -16.81 -6.04 10.01
CA ARG A 517 -15.89 -5.03 10.55
C ARG A 517 -16.65 -4.01 11.41
N SER A 518 -17.79 -3.50 10.92
CA SER A 518 -18.64 -2.56 11.66
C SER A 518 -19.28 -3.19 12.91
N GLU A 519 -19.71 -4.45 12.86
CA GLU A 519 -20.26 -5.18 14.00
C GLU A 519 -19.18 -5.46 15.08
N PHE A 520 -17.96 -5.82 14.66
CA PHE A 520 -16.81 -5.96 15.57
C PHE A 520 -16.56 -4.65 16.34
N GLU A 521 -16.42 -3.54 15.63
CA GLU A 521 -16.22 -2.22 16.25
C GLU A 521 -17.39 -1.81 17.14
N GLY A 522 -18.63 -2.05 16.71
CA GLY A 522 -19.84 -1.72 17.47
C GLY A 522 -19.90 -2.46 18.81
N LEU A 523 -19.71 -3.79 18.78
CA LEU A 523 -19.90 -4.67 19.93
C LEU A 523 -18.72 -4.65 20.92
N LEU A 524 -17.48 -4.47 20.45
CA LEU A 524 -16.26 -4.69 21.23
C LEU A 524 -15.43 -3.43 21.49
N GLU A 525 -15.61 -2.35 20.72
CA GLU A 525 -14.84 -1.11 20.87
C GLU A 525 -15.74 0.07 21.27
N LYS A 526 -16.74 0.39 20.43
CA LYS A 526 -17.61 1.56 20.56
C LYS A 526 -18.54 1.44 21.77
N THR A 527 -19.26 0.33 21.92
CA THR A 527 -20.16 0.14 23.08
C THR A 527 -19.40 0.11 24.42
N PRO A 528 -18.26 -0.59 24.58
CA PRO A 528 -17.44 -0.49 25.80
C PRO A 528 -16.89 0.92 26.09
N ASN A 529 -16.46 1.67 25.06
CA ASN A 529 -16.03 3.07 25.24
C ASN A 529 -17.19 3.98 25.69
N GLU A 530 -18.39 3.79 25.15
CA GLU A 530 -19.59 4.56 25.50
C GLU A 530 -20.04 4.25 26.94
N VAL A 531 -20.05 2.97 27.33
CA VAL A 531 -20.25 2.53 28.72
C VAL A 531 -19.23 3.16 29.66
N ASN A 532 -17.93 3.12 29.30
CA ASN A 532 -16.87 3.72 30.12
C ASN A 532 -16.99 5.25 30.23
N SER A 533 -17.48 5.93 29.19
CA SER A 533 -17.74 7.36 29.19
C SER A 533 -18.88 7.73 30.13
N PHE A 534 -20.01 7.02 30.03
CA PHE A 534 -21.12 7.15 30.98
C PHE A 534 -20.67 6.88 32.43
N LEU A 535 -19.92 5.79 32.67
CA LEU A 535 -19.44 5.42 34.02
C LEU A 535 -18.32 6.34 34.56
N SER A 536 -17.81 7.29 33.77
CA SER A 536 -16.78 8.25 34.17
C SER A 536 -17.36 9.59 34.60
N ASN A 537 -18.39 10.11 33.91
CA ASN A 537 -19.20 11.21 34.44
C ASN A 537 -20.70 11.03 34.09
N PRO A 538 -21.46 10.26 34.89
CA PRO A 538 -22.88 9.99 34.64
C PRO A 538 -23.75 11.25 34.55
N SER A 539 -23.32 12.36 35.17
CA SER A 539 -24.08 13.61 35.23
C SER A 539 -23.91 14.45 33.96
N GLU A 540 -22.68 14.58 33.49
CA GLU A 540 -22.33 15.30 32.25
C GLU A 540 -22.76 14.53 31.01
N TYR A 541 -22.55 13.21 31.00
CA TYR A 541 -23.04 12.32 29.95
C TYR A 541 -24.57 12.42 29.77
N ALA A 542 -25.32 12.33 30.88
CA ALA A 542 -26.77 12.50 30.85
C ALA A 542 -27.21 13.91 30.44
N SER A 543 -26.41 14.94 30.73
CA SER A 543 -26.64 16.29 30.23
C SER A 543 -26.36 16.43 28.73
N SER A 544 -25.34 15.73 28.21
CA SER A 544 -24.98 15.72 26.80
C SER A 544 -26.06 15.05 25.95
N MET A 545 -26.50 13.84 26.33
CA MET A 545 -27.54 13.11 25.57
C MET A 545 -28.89 13.83 25.55
N ARG A 546 -29.26 14.53 26.64
CA ARG A 546 -30.44 15.41 26.67
C ARG A 546 -30.30 16.69 25.83
N LYS A 547 -29.06 17.13 25.57
CA LYS A 547 -28.76 18.30 24.74
C LYS A 547 -28.71 17.96 23.25
N ALA A 548 -28.30 16.73 22.91
CA ALA A 548 -28.44 16.18 21.56
C ALA A 548 -29.93 15.96 21.23
N GLY A 549 -30.64 15.17 22.04
CA GLY A 549 -32.09 15.00 21.94
C GLY A 549 -32.58 14.31 20.66
N ASP A 550 -31.69 13.59 19.97
CA ASP A 550 -31.91 13.00 18.65
C ASP A 550 -31.91 11.46 18.67
N ALA A 551 -32.22 10.85 17.52
CA ALA A 551 -32.26 9.40 17.37
C ALA A 551 -30.89 8.73 17.62
N GLN A 552 -29.77 9.43 17.40
CA GLN A 552 -28.44 8.89 17.67
C GLN A 552 -28.17 8.81 19.18
N ALA A 553 -28.55 9.83 19.95
CA ALA A 553 -28.49 9.82 21.40
C ALA A 553 -29.43 8.75 22.02
N ARG A 554 -30.61 8.51 21.42
CA ARG A 554 -31.50 7.40 21.81
C ARG A 554 -30.82 6.04 21.57
N ASP A 555 -30.32 5.80 20.36
CA ASP A 555 -29.71 4.52 19.99
C ASP A 555 -28.45 4.22 20.83
N LEU A 556 -27.59 5.21 21.11
CA LEU A 556 -26.43 5.04 22.00
C LEU A 556 -26.85 4.59 23.41
N LEU A 557 -27.87 5.24 23.98
CA LEU A 557 -28.42 4.87 25.29
C LEU A 557 -29.08 3.48 25.31
N GLU A 558 -29.72 3.06 24.20
CA GLU A 558 -30.27 1.70 24.07
C GLU A 558 -29.18 0.63 24.03
N HIS A 559 -28.09 0.85 23.30
CA HIS A 559 -26.93 -0.07 23.29
C HIS A 559 -26.22 -0.14 24.66
N VAL A 560 -26.03 1.00 25.34
CA VAL A 560 -25.47 1.04 26.71
C VAL A 560 -26.35 0.28 27.70
N LEU A 561 -27.68 0.45 27.63
CA LEU A 561 -28.62 -0.27 28.49
C LEU A 561 -28.64 -1.78 28.20
N GLU A 562 -28.65 -2.16 26.91
CA GLU A 562 -28.63 -3.57 26.50
C GLU A 562 -27.35 -4.28 26.97
N CYS A 563 -26.19 -3.62 26.82
CA CYS A 563 -24.90 -4.16 27.26
C CYS A 563 -24.79 -4.33 28.79
N LEU A 564 -25.40 -3.43 29.57
CA LEU A 564 -25.30 -3.43 31.03
C LEU A 564 -26.41 -4.22 31.76
N ASP A 565 -27.56 -4.48 31.13
CA ASP A 565 -28.71 -5.15 31.76
C ASP A 565 -29.05 -6.51 31.12
N LYS A 566 -29.18 -6.60 29.79
CA LYS A 566 -29.58 -7.85 29.09
C LYS A 566 -28.40 -8.73 28.70
N GLU A 567 -27.33 -8.11 28.19
CA GLU A 567 -26.16 -8.77 27.59
C GLU A 567 -24.94 -8.73 28.52
N LYS A 568 -25.16 -8.45 29.81
CA LYS A 568 -24.14 -8.47 30.85
C LYS A 568 -23.65 -9.91 31.05
N CYS A 569 -22.34 -10.11 31.01
CA CYS A 569 -21.71 -11.39 31.36
C CYS A 569 -21.08 -11.29 32.76
N GLU A 570 -21.15 -12.37 33.55
CA GLU A 570 -20.41 -12.51 34.82
C GLU A 570 -19.48 -13.73 34.82
N THR A 571 -19.77 -14.71 33.96
CA THR A 571 -19.01 -15.95 33.76
C THR A 571 -18.74 -16.19 32.27
N PHE A 572 -17.80 -17.10 31.98
CA PHE A 572 -17.54 -17.51 30.59
C PHE A 572 -18.73 -18.25 29.96
N GLN A 573 -19.59 -18.91 30.74
CA GLN A 573 -20.81 -19.55 30.22
C GLN A 573 -21.83 -18.49 29.73
N ASP A 574 -21.88 -17.32 30.36
CA ASP A 574 -22.70 -16.19 29.89
C ASP A 574 -22.16 -15.63 28.58
N CYS A 575 -20.83 -15.65 28.38
CA CYS A 575 -20.19 -15.25 27.14
C CYS A 575 -20.54 -16.20 25.98
N ILE A 576 -20.55 -17.52 26.23
CA ILE A 576 -21.03 -18.53 25.27
C ILE A 576 -22.52 -18.35 24.99
N THR A 577 -23.32 -18.04 26.03
CA THR A 577 -24.76 -17.76 25.91
C THR A 577 -25.02 -16.53 25.04
N TRP A 578 -24.32 -15.43 25.30
CA TRP A 578 -24.34 -14.22 24.48
C TRP A 578 -23.97 -14.51 23.02
N ALA A 579 -22.85 -15.20 22.77
CA ALA A 579 -22.41 -15.55 21.42
C ALA A 579 -23.43 -16.41 20.67
N ARG A 580 -24.05 -17.39 21.35
CA ARG A 580 -25.09 -18.27 20.76
C ARG A 580 -26.38 -17.51 20.46
N LEU A 581 -26.75 -16.55 21.28
CA LEU A 581 -27.92 -15.69 21.05
C LEU A 581 -27.67 -14.66 19.93
N LYS A 582 -26.47 -14.06 19.84
CA LYS A 582 -26.08 -13.22 18.70
C LYS A 582 -26.08 -14.01 17.38
N PHE A 583 -25.63 -15.27 17.37
CA PHE A 583 -25.76 -16.13 16.18
C PHE A 583 -27.23 -16.29 15.75
N GLU A 584 -28.13 -16.57 16.70
CA GLU A 584 -29.56 -16.71 16.38
C GLU A 584 -30.16 -15.39 15.89
N ASP A 585 -29.83 -14.27 16.53
CA ASP A 585 -30.33 -12.97 16.09
C ASP A 585 -29.88 -12.65 14.65
N TYR A 586 -28.58 -12.77 14.38
CA TYR A 586 -27.98 -12.25 13.16
C TYR A 586 -28.30 -13.12 11.94
N TYR A 587 -28.20 -14.45 12.06
CA TYR A 587 -28.27 -15.37 10.92
C TYR A 587 -29.60 -16.11 10.79
N SER A 588 -30.49 -15.97 11.78
CA SER A 588 -31.77 -16.68 11.84
C SER A 588 -32.94 -15.72 12.05
N ASN A 589 -32.97 -14.91 13.10
CA ASN A 589 -34.12 -14.08 13.45
C ASN A 589 -34.26 -12.83 12.57
N ARG A 590 -33.18 -12.07 12.35
CA ARG A 590 -33.17 -10.95 11.40
C ARG A 590 -33.52 -11.41 9.99
N VAL A 591 -33.08 -12.61 9.59
CA VAL A 591 -33.39 -13.21 8.29
C VAL A 591 -34.85 -13.66 8.19
N LYS A 592 -35.42 -14.29 9.24
CA LYS A 592 -36.86 -14.58 9.35
C LYS A 592 -37.70 -13.29 9.28
N GLN A 593 -37.28 -12.21 9.93
CA GLN A 593 -37.96 -10.91 9.84
C GLN A 593 -37.87 -10.31 8.44
N LEU A 594 -36.70 -10.33 7.80
CA LEU A 594 -36.49 -9.78 6.46
C LEU A 594 -37.34 -10.53 5.42
N THR A 595 -37.32 -11.86 5.44
CA THR A 595 -38.12 -12.71 4.53
C THR A 595 -39.62 -12.73 4.84
N PHE A 596 -40.04 -12.43 6.07
CA PHE A 596 -41.44 -12.15 6.40
C PHE A 596 -41.89 -10.76 5.89
N THR A 597 -40.98 -9.79 5.86
CA THR A 597 -41.26 -8.43 5.38
C THR A 597 -41.27 -8.37 3.84
N PHE A 598 -40.38 -9.12 3.20
CA PHE A 598 -40.31 -9.31 1.74
C PHE A 598 -40.26 -10.81 1.40
N PRO A 599 -41.42 -11.46 1.21
CA PRO A 599 -41.51 -12.87 0.76
C PRO A 599 -40.74 -13.16 -0.53
N GLU A 600 -40.43 -14.44 -0.78
CA GLU A 600 -39.64 -14.88 -1.95
C GLU A 600 -40.32 -14.53 -3.30
N ASP A 601 -41.65 -14.43 -3.30
CA ASP A 601 -42.52 -14.02 -4.41
C ASP A 601 -42.88 -12.52 -4.42
N SER A 602 -42.30 -11.71 -3.54
CA SER A 602 -42.60 -10.27 -3.45
C SER A 602 -42.18 -9.49 -4.71
N VAL A 603 -43.00 -8.50 -5.08
CA VAL A 603 -42.80 -7.65 -6.26
C VAL A 603 -42.70 -6.17 -5.88
N THR A 604 -41.94 -5.45 -6.70
CA THR A 604 -41.79 -3.99 -6.66
C THR A 604 -43.05 -3.27 -7.17
N SER A 605 -43.12 -1.95 -7.00
CA SER A 605 -44.21 -1.10 -7.52
C SER A 605 -44.35 -1.10 -9.05
N THR A 606 -43.32 -1.56 -9.79
CA THR A 606 -43.35 -1.76 -11.25
C THR A 606 -43.75 -3.18 -11.67
N GLY A 607 -44.00 -4.08 -10.71
CA GLY A 607 -44.35 -5.48 -10.95
C GLY A 607 -43.17 -6.42 -11.19
N ALA A 608 -41.92 -5.92 -11.18
CA ALA A 608 -40.72 -6.75 -11.25
C ALA A 608 -40.46 -7.45 -9.89
N PRO A 609 -39.89 -8.67 -9.85
CA PRO A 609 -39.55 -9.35 -8.60
C PRO A 609 -38.60 -8.52 -7.73
N PHE A 610 -38.91 -8.38 -6.44
CA PHE A 610 -38.09 -7.64 -5.47
C PHE A 610 -36.73 -8.32 -5.26
N TRP A 611 -36.73 -9.65 -5.21
CA TRP A 611 -35.54 -10.49 -5.14
C TRP A 611 -34.97 -10.78 -6.54
N SER A 612 -34.56 -9.71 -7.22
CA SER A 612 -33.84 -9.73 -8.49
C SER A 612 -32.50 -9.00 -8.37
N ALA A 613 -31.58 -9.25 -9.30
CA ALA A 613 -30.23 -8.68 -9.31
C ALA A 613 -30.24 -7.15 -9.05
N PRO A 614 -29.43 -6.63 -8.09
CA PRO A 614 -28.39 -7.31 -7.32
C PRO A 614 -28.85 -8.06 -6.04
N LYS A 615 -30.13 -7.98 -5.67
CA LYS A 615 -30.66 -8.46 -4.39
C LYS A 615 -30.83 -9.99 -4.38
N ARG A 616 -30.14 -10.68 -3.48
CA ARG A 616 -30.21 -12.14 -3.28
C ARG A 616 -31.18 -12.50 -2.17
N PHE A 617 -32.05 -13.50 -2.38
CA PHE A 617 -32.97 -13.98 -1.33
C PHE A 617 -32.20 -14.72 -0.22
N PRO A 618 -32.26 -14.28 1.05
CA PRO A 618 -31.54 -14.92 2.15
C PRO A 618 -32.33 -16.07 2.77
N ARG A 619 -31.63 -17.13 3.19
CA ARG A 619 -32.21 -18.25 3.94
C ARG A 619 -31.64 -18.30 5.36
N PRO A 620 -32.47 -18.45 6.41
CA PRO A 620 -31.99 -18.43 7.79
C PRO A 620 -31.12 -19.67 8.09
N LEU A 621 -30.00 -19.48 8.80
CA LEU A 621 -29.14 -20.58 9.21
C LEU A 621 -29.74 -21.33 10.40
N GLN A 622 -29.61 -22.66 10.38
CA GLN A 622 -29.79 -23.48 11.57
C GLN A 622 -28.42 -23.71 12.23
N PHE A 623 -28.28 -23.31 13.48
CA PHE A 623 -27.06 -23.59 14.25
C PHE A 623 -26.86 -25.10 14.44
N SER A 624 -25.60 -25.53 14.49
CA SER A 624 -25.21 -26.93 14.74
C SER A 624 -23.80 -26.98 15.33
N THR A 625 -23.62 -27.72 16.43
CA THR A 625 -22.31 -28.03 17.02
C THR A 625 -21.50 -29.03 16.17
N GLY A 626 -22.10 -29.64 15.15
CA GLY A 626 -21.40 -30.45 14.15
C GLY A 626 -20.70 -29.65 13.05
N ASP A 627 -20.93 -28.34 12.96
CA ASP A 627 -20.26 -27.45 12.01
C ASP A 627 -19.11 -26.71 12.71
N GLN A 628 -17.88 -26.93 12.22
CA GLN A 628 -16.68 -26.32 12.79
C GLN A 628 -16.65 -24.79 12.63
N SER A 629 -17.24 -24.24 11.58
CA SER A 629 -17.35 -22.79 11.38
C SER A 629 -18.32 -22.14 12.38
N HIS A 630 -19.41 -22.83 12.72
CA HIS A 630 -20.30 -22.43 13.81
C HIS A 630 -19.59 -22.46 15.18
N LEU A 631 -18.86 -23.55 15.49
CA LEU A 631 -18.09 -23.64 16.75
C LEU A 631 -17.01 -22.57 16.85
N ASN A 632 -16.27 -22.30 15.77
CA ASN A 632 -15.20 -21.30 15.75
C ASN A 632 -15.75 -19.87 15.96
N PHE A 633 -16.87 -19.53 15.32
CA PHE A 633 -17.57 -18.26 15.56
C PHE A 633 -17.93 -18.08 17.04
N ILE A 634 -18.56 -19.09 17.64
CA ILE A 634 -18.94 -19.03 19.06
C ILE A 634 -17.71 -18.90 19.96
N LEU A 635 -16.63 -19.63 19.69
CA LEU A 635 -15.39 -19.55 20.47
C LEU A 635 -14.78 -18.14 20.44
N ALA A 636 -14.58 -17.57 19.25
CA ALA A 636 -14.00 -16.24 19.09
C ALA A 636 -14.87 -15.16 19.74
N ALA A 637 -16.19 -15.19 19.49
CA ALA A 637 -17.15 -14.28 20.12
C ALA A 637 -17.16 -14.39 21.65
N SER A 638 -17.07 -15.61 22.20
CA SER A 638 -17.06 -15.82 23.66
C SER A 638 -15.78 -15.32 24.32
N ILE A 639 -14.62 -15.52 23.68
CA ILE A 639 -13.33 -15.06 24.20
C ILE A 639 -13.29 -13.52 24.22
N LEU A 640 -13.65 -12.88 23.11
CA LEU A 640 -13.66 -11.43 23.02
C LEU A 640 -14.71 -10.78 23.94
N ARG A 641 -15.88 -11.40 24.10
CA ARG A 641 -16.87 -10.93 25.09
C ARG A 641 -16.34 -11.07 26.51
N ALA A 642 -15.68 -12.17 26.85
CA ALA A 642 -15.06 -12.36 28.17
C ALA A 642 -14.00 -11.30 28.44
N GLU A 643 -13.14 -11.00 27.46
CA GLU A 643 -12.13 -9.94 27.57
C GLU A 643 -12.74 -8.55 27.78
N THR A 644 -13.79 -8.17 27.04
CA THR A 644 -14.47 -6.86 27.25
C THR A 644 -15.06 -6.69 28.66
N PHE A 645 -15.38 -7.79 29.36
CA PHE A 645 -15.89 -7.80 30.73
C PHE A 645 -14.81 -8.14 31.80
N GLY A 646 -13.57 -8.41 31.41
CA GLY A 646 -12.50 -8.82 32.33
C GLY A 646 -12.66 -10.23 32.91
N ILE A 647 -13.39 -11.12 32.23
CA ILE A 647 -13.69 -12.49 32.65
C ILE A 647 -12.57 -13.43 32.18
N SER A 648 -12.11 -14.31 33.07
CA SER A 648 -11.09 -15.31 32.74
C SER A 648 -11.62 -16.40 31.81
N VAL A 649 -10.94 -16.61 30.67
CA VAL A 649 -11.22 -17.71 29.74
C VAL A 649 -10.70 -19.04 30.33
N PRO A 650 -11.55 -20.07 30.53
CA PRO A 650 -11.09 -21.36 31.04
C PRO A 650 -10.32 -22.18 29.99
N ASP A 651 -9.28 -22.92 30.40
CA ASP A 651 -8.49 -23.79 29.50
C ASP A 651 -9.34 -24.77 28.69
N TRP A 652 -10.47 -25.22 29.25
CA TRP A 652 -11.37 -26.17 28.60
C TRP A 652 -12.11 -25.59 27.39
N ALA A 653 -12.24 -24.25 27.29
CA ALA A 653 -12.99 -23.60 26.22
C ALA A 653 -12.40 -23.87 24.83
N LYS A 654 -11.07 -24.05 24.75
CA LYS A 654 -10.35 -24.38 23.51
C LYS A 654 -10.52 -25.86 23.08
N ASN A 655 -11.27 -26.68 23.83
CA ASN A 655 -11.58 -28.05 23.45
C ASN A 655 -12.96 -28.12 22.75
N PRO A 656 -13.03 -28.43 21.43
CA PRO A 656 -14.28 -28.35 20.67
C PRO A 656 -15.44 -29.20 21.24
N LYS A 657 -15.14 -30.35 21.86
CA LYS A 657 -16.18 -31.21 22.44
C LYS A 657 -16.78 -30.59 23.70
N LYS A 658 -15.95 -30.08 24.61
CA LYS A 658 -16.42 -29.40 25.83
C LYS A 658 -17.14 -28.08 25.52
N LEU A 659 -16.72 -27.40 24.45
CA LEU A 659 -17.42 -26.22 23.93
C LEU A 659 -18.79 -26.59 23.37
N ALA A 660 -18.89 -27.63 22.53
CA ALA A 660 -20.18 -28.16 22.05
C ALA A 660 -21.09 -28.56 23.22
N ASP A 661 -20.58 -29.34 24.17
CA ASP A 661 -21.30 -29.73 25.40
C ASP A 661 -21.81 -28.50 26.18
N ALA A 662 -21.11 -27.36 26.15
CA ALA A 662 -21.50 -26.12 26.82
C ALA A 662 -22.51 -25.28 26.02
N ILE A 663 -22.49 -25.40 24.68
CA ILE A 663 -23.43 -24.71 23.77
C ILE A 663 -24.78 -25.43 23.72
N ASP A 664 -24.79 -26.77 23.63
CA ASP A 664 -26.01 -27.59 23.49
C ASP A 664 -26.90 -27.57 24.76
N LYS A 665 -26.46 -26.89 25.83
CA LYS A 665 -27.23 -26.61 27.05
C LYS A 665 -27.99 -25.27 27.00
N ILE A 666 -27.75 -24.43 26.00
CA ILE A 666 -28.31 -23.07 25.91
C ILE A 666 -29.73 -23.13 25.36
N LEU A 667 -30.69 -22.63 26.15
CA LEU A 667 -32.06 -22.43 25.70
C LEU A 667 -32.13 -21.19 24.81
N VAL A 668 -32.47 -21.39 23.54
CA VAL A 668 -32.62 -20.33 22.54
C VAL A 668 -34.12 -19.99 22.41
N PRO A 669 -34.54 -18.73 22.62
CA PRO A 669 -35.95 -18.36 22.52
C PRO A 669 -36.51 -18.48 21.09
N ASP A 670 -37.75 -18.95 20.98
CA ASP A 670 -38.50 -18.95 19.72
C ASP A 670 -38.74 -17.51 19.21
N PHE A 671 -38.44 -17.28 17.93
CA PHE A 671 -38.65 -15.99 17.28
C PHE A 671 -39.94 -15.95 16.45
N GLN A 672 -40.75 -14.91 16.67
CA GLN A 672 -41.93 -14.60 15.86
C GLN A 672 -41.74 -13.26 15.13
N PRO A 673 -41.80 -13.22 13.78
CA PRO A 673 -41.73 -11.98 13.02
C PRO A 673 -42.83 -10.98 13.39
N LYS A 674 -42.49 -9.70 13.40
CA LYS A 674 -43.41 -8.59 13.67
C LYS A 674 -43.93 -7.98 12.37
N GLN A 675 -45.22 -7.65 12.32
CA GLN A 675 -45.80 -6.85 11.24
C GLN A 675 -45.44 -5.36 11.41
N GLY A 676 -45.37 -4.62 10.29
CA GLY A 676 -45.14 -3.17 10.29
C GLY A 676 -43.69 -2.72 10.56
N VAL A 677 -42.73 -3.65 10.64
CA VAL A 677 -41.30 -3.31 10.71
C VAL A 677 -40.88 -2.65 9.41
N LYS A 678 -40.37 -1.41 9.49
CA LYS A 678 -39.72 -0.75 8.35
C LYS A 678 -38.29 -1.28 8.21
N ILE A 679 -37.95 -1.70 7.01
CA ILE A 679 -36.59 -2.04 6.59
C ILE A 679 -36.28 -1.10 5.43
N GLU A 680 -35.14 -0.42 5.46
CA GLU A 680 -34.77 0.50 4.39
C GLU A 680 -34.31 -0.26 3.14
N THR A 681 -34.73 0.21 1.97
CA THR A 681 -34.52 -0.44 0.67
C THR A 681 -34.05 0.50 -0.43
N ASP A 682 -34.02 1.81 -0.17
CA ASP A 682 -33.42 2.82 -1.05
C ASP A 682 -31.91 2.93 -0.81
N GLU A 683 -31.13 2.74 -1.87
CA GLU A 683 -29.66 2.84 -1.88
C GLU A 683 -29.17 4.30 -1.72
N LYS A 684 -30.08 5.29 -1.82
CA LYS A 684 -29.81 6.72 -1.61
C LYS A 684 -30.22 7.22 -0.22
N ALA A 685 -30.81 6.36 0.61
CA ALA A 685 -31.15 6.70 2.00
C ALA A 685 -29.86 6.88 2.84
N THR A 686 -29.63 8.12 3.28
CA THR A 686 -28.37 8.56 3.92
C THR A 686 -28.51 8.88 5.42
N SER A 687 -29.69 8.68 6.01
CA SER A 687 -30.00 9.17 7.36
C SER A 687 -30.79 8.18 8.23
N MET A 688 -30.37 8.03 9.49
CA MET A 688 -31.30 7.69 10.57
C MET A 688 -32.41 8.75 10.67
N ALA A 689 -33.55 8.40 11.25
CA ALA A 689 -34.72 9.29 11.30
C ALA A 689 -34.42 10.62 12.01
N ALA A 690 -35.01 11.72 11.52
CA ALA A 690 -34.89 13.03 12.13
C ALA A 690 -35.51 13.05 13.53
N ALA A 691 -34.89 13.78 14.46
CA ALA A 691 -35.27 13.83 15.88
C ALA A 691 -36.76 14.14 16.07
N SER A 692 -37.46 13.26 16.79
CA SER A 692 -38.88 13.42 17.12
C SER A 692 -39.09 13.94 18.54
N VAL A 693 -40.30 14.41 18.82
CA VAL A 693 -40.71 14.84 20.17
C VAL A 693 -40.72 13.65 21.15
N ASP A 694 -40.88 12.43 20.65
CA ASP A 694 -40.91 11.20 21.45
C ASP A 694 -39.50 10.77 21.88
N ASP A 695 -38.48 10.93 21.01
CA ASP A 695 -37.07 10.60 21.33
C ASP A 695 -36.58 11.33 22.59
N THR A 696 -36.95 12.60 22.77
CA THR A 696 -36.57 13.38 23.97
C THR A 696 -37.14 12.79 25.26
N ALA A 697 -38.36 12.23 25.21
CA ALA A 697 -38.96 11.56 26.36
C ALA A 697 -38.30 10.19 26.61
N ILE A 698 -38.09 9.41 25.54
CA ILE A 698 -37.45 8.09 25.60
C ILE A 698 -36.01 8.19 26.14
N ILE A 699 -35.23 9.19 25.71
CA ILE A 699 -33.89 9.50 26.23
C ILE A 699 -33.91 9.73 27.76
N GLY A 700 -34.90 10.44 28.27
CA GLY A 700 -35.07 10.64 29.72
C GLY A 700 -35.27 9.33 30.48
N ASP A 701 -36.11 8.46 29.93
CA ASP A 701 -36.46 7.15 30.47
C ASP A 701 -35.30 6.14 30.40
N LEU A 702 -34.52 6.18 29.31
CA LEU A 702 -33.32 5.38 29.13
C LEU A 702 -32.21 5.78 30.10
N ILE A 703 -31.95 7.09 30.27
CA ILE A 703 -30.99 7.60 31.25
C ILE A 703 -31.34 7.09 32.67
N ALA A 704 -32.62 7.10 33.04
CA ALA A 704 -33.05 6.59 34.35
C ALA A 704 -32.79 5.08 34.50
N LYS A 705 -33.04 4.27 33.47
CA LYS A 705 -32.77 2.83 33.46
C LYS A 705 -31.26 2.54 33.55
N VAL A 706 -30.44 3.19 32.73
CA VAL A 706 -28.98 3.06 32.74
C VAL A 706 -28.38 3.48 34.09
N GLN A 707 -28.91 4.52 34.73
CA GLN A 707 -28.53 4.92 36.10
C GLN A 707 -28.91 3.86 37.15
N VAL A 708 -30.07 3.20 37.04
CA VAL A 708 -30.42 2.08 37.94
C VAL A 708 -29.49 0.88 37.73
N CYS A 709 -29.17 0.53 36.48
CA CYS A 709 -28.22 -0.55 36.18
C CYS A 709 -26.82 -0.25 36.74
N SER A 710 -26.36 1.00 36.68
CA SER A 710 -25.04 1.39 37.23
C SER A 710 -24.90 1.15 38.74
N THR A 711 -25.98 1.31 39.52
CA THR A 711 -25.96 1.00 40.97
C THR A 711 -25.84 -0.49 41.29
N ARG A 712 -25.99 -1.39 40.30
CA ARG A 712 -25.81 -2.84 40.43
C ARG A 712 -24.42 -3.32 40.02
N LEU A 713 -23.56 -2.42 39.51
CA LEU A 713 -22.20 -2.76 39.08
C LEU A 713 -21.22 -2.72 40.27
N PRO A 714 -20.14 -3.52 40.25
CA PRO A 714 -19.06 -3.41 41.24
C PRO A 714 -18.47 -2.00 41.30
N SER A 715 -18.06 -1.57 42.50
CA SER A 715 -17.37 -0.29 42.69
C SER A 715 -16.07 -0.26 41.87
N GLY A 716 -15.95 0.72 40.97
CA GLY A 716 -14.81 0.84 40.05
C GLY A 716 -14.91 0.01 38.76
N PHE A 717 -16.06 -0.60 38.47
CA PHE A 717 -16.25 -1.34 37.21
C PHE A 717 -15.96 -0.48 35.97
N ARG A 718 -15.23 -1.08 35.03
CA ARG A 718 -14.94 -0.59 33.69
C ARG A 718 -14.97 -1.78 32.75
N MET A 719 -15.36 -1.53 31.50
CA MET A 719 -15.17 -2.49 30.41
C MET A 719 -13.79 -2.30 29.78
N ASN A 720 -13.28 -3.32 29.11
CA ASN A 720 -12.08 -3.23 28.28
C ASN A 720 -12.51 -3.04 26.81
N PRO A 721 -12.33 -1.87 26.18
CA PRO A 721 -12.57 -1.71 24.75
C PRO A 721 -11.47 -2.43 23.97
N ILE A 722 -11.84 -3.31 23.05
CA ILE A 722 -10.90 -4.06 22.21
C ILE A 722 -10.70 -3.29 20.91
N GLN A 723 -9.59 -2.57 20.82
CA GLN A 723 -9.14 -1.97 19.56
C GLN A 723 -8.67 -3.07 18.60
N PHE A 724 -9.05 -2.94 17.33
CA PHE A 724 -8.72 -3.96 16.32
C PHE A 724 -7.24 -3.97 15.93
N GLU A 725 -6.60 -5.11 16.16
CA GLU A 725 -5.37 -5.51 15.48
C GLU A 725 -5.66 -6.62 14.45
N LYS A 726 -5.07 -6.48 13.26
CA LYS A 726 -5.19 -7.39 12.10
C LYS A 726 -4.00 -8.36 11.98
N ASP A 727 -2.82 -7.95 12.43
CA ASP A 727 -1.53 -8.62 12.17
C ASP A 727 -1.03 -9.45 13.37
N ASP A 728 -1.82 -9.55 14.45
CA ASP A 728 -1.72 -10.61 15.47
C ASP A 728 -2.85 -11.63 15.25
N ASP A 729 -2.46 -12.88 15.03
CA ASP A 729 -3.35 -14.00 14.70
C ASP A 729 -3.84 -14.77 15.95
N THR A 730 -3.46 -14.35 17.16
CA THR A 730 -3.74 -15.03 18.44
C THR A 730 -4.87 -14.41 19.27
N ASN A 731 -5.25 -13.16 18.98
CA ASN A 731 -6.32 -12.39 19.64
C ASN A 731 -7.75 -12.75 19.21
N TYR A 732 -7.95 -13.66 18.25
CA TYR A 732 -9.26 -14.04 17.68
C TYR A 732 -10.03 -12.93 16.93
N HIS A 733 -9.47 -11.73 16.71
CA HIS A 733 -10.15 -10.64 16.00
C HIS A 733 -10.56 -11.05 14.59
N MET A 734 -9.60 -11.56 13.80
CA MET A 734 -9.86 -12.00 12.43
C MET A 734 -10.71 -13.27 12.37
N ASP A 735 -10.65 -14.13 13.38
CA ASP A 735 -11.52 -15.31 13.48
C ASP A 735 -12.99 -14.92 13.71
N LEU A 736 -13.25 -13.88 14.54
CA LEU A 736 -14.59 -13.32 14.69
C LEU A 736 -15.05 -12.58 13.43
N ILE A 737 -14.22 -11.75 12.80
CA ILE A 737 -14.58 -11.00 11.58
C ILE A 737 -14.85 -11.94 10.40
N ALA A 738 -14.00 -12.95 10.18
CA ALA A 738 -14.23 -13.96 9.13
C ALA A 738 -15.47 -14.81 9.45
N GLY A 739 -15.67 -15.20 10.72
CA GLY A 739 -16.87 -15.91 11.16
C GLY A 739 -18.16 -15.11 10.93
N LEU A 740 -18.18 -13.83 11.33
CA LEU A 740 -19.28 -12.89 11.09
C LEU A 740 -19.61 -12.84 9.58
N ALA A 741 -18.60 -12.58 8.75
CA ALA A 741 -18.79 -12.40 7.31
C ALA A 741 -19.21 -13.67 6.58
N ASN A 742 -18.62 -14.83 6.91
CA ASN A 742 -18.94 -16.10 6.24
C ASN A 742 -20.34 -16.62 6.61
N MET A 743 -20.78 -16.46 7.87
CA MET A 743 -22.16 -16.82 8.24
C MET A 743 -23.18 -15.96 7.49
N ARG A 744 -22.91 -14.66 7.34
CA ARG A 744 -23.71 -13.76 6.51
C ARG A 744 -23.65 -14.12 5.03
N ALA A 745 -22.47 -14.46 4.49
CA ALA A 745 -22.33 -14.91 3.11
C ALA A 745 -23.19 -16.16 2.84
N ARG A 746 -23.17 -17.12 3.78
CA ARG A 746 -23.98 -18.35 3.74
C ARG A 746 -25.49 -18.07 3.73
N ASN A 747 -25.99 -17.07 4.47
CA ASN A 747 -27.41 -16.68 4.38
C ASN A 747 -27.82 -16.30 2.95
N TYR A 748 -27.02 -15.48 2.27
CA TYR A 748 -27.33 -14.91 0.94
C TYR A 748 -26.79 -15.77 -0.23
N SER A 749 -26.28 -16.99 0.05
CA SER A 749 -25.63 -17.86 -0.94
C SER A 749 -24.51 -17.16 -1.72
N ILE A 750 -23.68 -16.42 -0.98
CA ILE A 750 -22.43 -15.79 -1.44
C ILE A 750 -21.26 -16.74 -1.09
N PRO A 751 -20.23 -16.89 -1.94
CA PRO A 751 -19.06 -17.69 -1.60
C PRO A 751 -18.38 -17.23 -0.30
N GLU A 752 -18.11 -18.17 0.60
CA GLU A 752 -17.31 -17.95 1.81
C GLU A 752 -15.82 -17.83 1.45
N VAL A 753 -15.05 -17.11 2.27
CA VAL A 753 -13.59 -16.91 2.10
C VAL A 753 -12.80 -17.42 3.29
N ASP A 754 -11.50 -17.65 3.10
CA ASP A 754 -10.62 -18.01 4.21
C ASP A 754 -10.20 -16.79 5.06
N LYS A 755 -9.56 -17.05 6.20
CA LYS A 755 -9.12 -16.00 7.12
C LYS A 755 -8.13 -15.02 6.48
N LEU A 756 -7.33 -15.46 5.50
CA LEU A 756 -6.35 -14.61 4.81
C LEU A 756 -7.03 -13.60 3.86
N LYS A 757 -7.93 -14.04 2.96
CA LYS A 757 -8.66 -13.12 2.07
C LYS A 757 -9.61 -12.21 2.88
N ALA A 758 -10.16 -12.70 3.99
CA ALA A 758 -10.87 -11.86 4.97
C ALA A 758 -9.94 -10.80 5.61
N LYS A 759 -8.73 -11.18 6.04
CA LYS A 759 -7.71 -10.29 6.63
C LYS A 759 -7.24 -9.23 5.62
N PHE A 760 -7.13 -9.58 4.34
CA PHE A 760 -6.82 -8.60 3.30
C PHE A 760 -7.91 -7.53 3.13
N ILE A 761 -9.18 -7.94 2.98
CA ILE A 761 -10.30 -7.02 2.74
C ILE A 761 -10.66 -6.23 4.01
N ALA A 762 -10.99 -6.93 5.11
CA ALA A 762 -11.45 -6.27 6.34
C ALA A 762 -10.34 -5.52 7.09
N GLY A 763 -9.08 -5.95 6.94
CA GLY A 763 -7.90 -5.25 7.44
C GLY A 763 -7.43 -4.10 6.54
N ARG A 764 -8.12 -3.81 5.43
CA ARG A 764 -7.75 -2.81 4.40
C ARG A 764 -6.27 -2.90 4.02
N ILE A 765 -5.80 -4.11 3.75
CA ILE A 765 -4.38 -4.38 3.54
C ILE A 765 -3.97 -3.87 2.14
N ILE A 766 -3.29 -2.72 2.12
CA ILE A 766 -2.58 -2.22 0.94
C ILE A 766 -1.50 -3.26 0.54
N PRO A 767 -1.57 -3.87 -0.66
CA PRO A 767 -0.57 -4.80 -1.14
C PRO A 767 0.75 -4.06 -1.45
N ALA A 768 1.91 -4.63 -1.09
CA ALA A 768 3.20 -3.95 -1.23
C ALA A 768 4.40 -4.91 -1.35
N ILE A 769 5.29 -4.62 -2.31
CA ILE A 769 6.53 -5.36 -2.57
C ILE A 769 7.76 -4.43 -2.57
N ALA A 770 8.93 -4.97 -2.26
CA ALA A 770 10.17 -4.19 -2.17
C ALA A 770 10.67 -3.66 -3.53
N THR A 771 10.26 -4.28 -4.64
CA THR A 771 10.69 -3.92 -6.01
C THR A 771 10.07 -2.62 -6.50
N SER A 772 8.73 -2.47 -6.43
CA SER A 772 8.04 -1.21 -6.78
C SER A 772 8.46 -0.07 -5.85
N THR A 773 8.68 -0.37 -4.57
CA THR A 773 9.23 0.57 -3.58
C THR A 773 10.63 1.10 -3.96
N ALA A 774 11.55 0.21 -4.32
CA ALA A 774 12.90 0.58 -4.74
C ALA A 774 12.91 1.34 -6.09
N MET A 775 11.95 1.03 -6.97
CA MET A 775 11.79 1.74 -8.25
C MET A 775 11.25 3.17 -8.06
N ALA A 776 10.17 3.34 -7.29
CA ALA A 776 9.56 4.64 -7.02
C ALA A 776 10.56 5.61 -6.36
N THR A 777 11.26 5.16 -5.32
CA THR A 777 12.29 5.97 -4.64
C THR A 777 13.50 6.25 -5.53
N GLY A 778 13.89 5.31 -6.40
CA GLY A 778 14.94 5.54 -7.39
C GLY A 778 14.58 6.66 -8.38
N LEU A 779 13.35 6.65 -8.91
CA LEU A 779 12.83 7.69 -9.79
C LEU A 779 12.78 9.06 -9.09
N VAL A 780 12.24 9.14 -7.87
CA VAL A 780 12.25 10.38 -7.08
C VAL A 780 13.67 10.90 -6.83
N CYS A 781 14.65 10.03 -6.60
CA CYS A 781 16.05 10.45 -6.41
C CYS A 781 16.71 10.98 -7.69
N LEU A 782 16.23 10.63 -8.89
CA LEU A 782 16.66 11.27 -10.14
C LEU A 782 16.13 12.71 -10.25
N GLU A 783 14.89 12.94 -9.84
CA GLU A 783 14.30 14.29 -9.80
C GLU A 783 14.92 15.16 -8.68
N LEU A 784 15.28 14.55 -7.53
CA LEU A 784 15.97 15.23 -6.43
C LEU A 784 17.28 15.91 -6.87
N TYR A 785 18.06 15.31 -7.78
CA TYR A 785 19.25 15.97 -8.32
C TYR A 785 18.92 17.31 -8.99
N LYS A 786 17.82 17.38 -9.75
CA LYS A 786 17.34 18.60 -10.43
C LYS A 786 16.87 19.64 -9.42
N VAL A 787 16.14 19.22 -8.38
CA VAL A 787 15.67 20.12 -7.32
C VAL A 787 16.82 20.68 -6.48
N VAL A 788 17.86 19.88 -6.19
CA VAL A 788 19.06 20.32 -5.46
C VAL A 788 19.97 21.21 -6.32
N ALA A 789 20.03 20.98 -7.63
CA ALA A 789 20.76 21.85 -8.57
C ALA A 789 20.06 23.20 -8.79
N GLY A 790 18.73 23.20 -8.86
CA GLY A 790 17.91 24.39 -9.14
C GLY A 790 18.05 24.93 -10.56
N GLY A 791 17.30 25.99 -10.88
CA GLY A 791 17.35 26.66 -12.20
C GLY A 791 16.77 25.86 -13.38
N HIS A 792 16.25 24.66 -13.13
CA HIS A 792 15.58 23.81 -14.11
C HIS A 792 14.19 24.33 -14.50
N LYS A 793 13.76 23.99 -15.71
CA LYS A 793 12.41 24.26 -16.21
C LYS A 793 11.44 23.12 -15.88
N VAL A 794 10.12 23.36 -15.99
CA VAL A 794 9.11 22.29 -15.92
C VAL A 794 9.35 21.20 -16.97
N GLU A 795 9.82 21.59 -18.16
CA GLU A 795 10.27 20.74 -19.27
C GLU A 795 11.35 19.70 -18.87
N ASP A 796 12.11 19.95 -17.80
CA ASP A 796 13.18 19.06 -17.32
C ASP A 796 12.68 17.96 -16.37
N TYR A 797 11.56 18.18 -15.67
CA TYR A 797 11.06 17.31 -14.59
C TYR A 797 10.12 16.22 -15.12
N ARG A 798 10.05 15.07 -14.45
CA ARG A 798 9.15 13.97 -14.85
C ARG A 798 8.34 13.41 -13.69
N ASN A 799 7.01 13.51 -13.83
CA ASN A 799 6.07 12.66 -13.09
C ASN A 799 6.06 11.28 -13.78
N THR A 800 6.30 10.21 -13.03
CA THR A 800 6.37 8.84 -13.58
C THR A 800 5.28 7.97 -13.00
N PHE A 801 4.58 7.23 -13.85
CA PHE A 801 3.60 6.20 -13.52
C PHE A 801 4.08 4.87 -14.09
N ALA A 802 4.13 3.81 -13.29
CA ALA A 802 4.64 2.51 -13.75
C ALA A 802 3.87 1.33 -13.14
N ASN A 803 3.80 0.21 -13.87
CA ASN A 803 3.27 -1.06 -13.38
C ASN A 803 4.21 -2.21 -13.79
N LEU A 804 4.84 -2.84 -12.80
CA LEU A 804 5.78 -3.95 -12.98
C LEU A 804 5.12 -5.29 -13.39
N ALA A 805 3.79 -5.40 -13.37
CA ALA A 805 3.08 -6.56 -13.91
C ALA A 805 2.94 -6.49 -15.45
N LEU A 806 2.81 -5.28 -16.00
CA LEU A 806 2.69 -5.00 -17.44
C LEU A 806 4.02 -4.56 -18.10
N PRO A 807 5.16 -4.62 -17.38
CA PRO A 807 6.31 -3.74 -17.58
C PRO A 807 6.03 -2.32 -18.12
N LEU A 808 4.92 -1.69 -17.72
CA LEU A 808 4.50 -0.40 -18.25
C LEU A 808 5.24 0.73 -17.54
N PHE A 809 5.75 1.69 -18.32
CA PHE A 809 6.31 2.95 -17.86
C PHE A 809 5.72 4.10 -18.68
N SER A 810 5.17 5.10 -17.98
CA SER A 810 4.68 6.35 -18.56
C SER A 810 5.32 7.51 -17.81
N MET A 811 5.86 8.48 -18.55
CA MET A 811 6.51 9.67 -17.98
C MET A 811 5.90 10.92 -18.62
N ALA A 812 5.43 11.84 -17.78
CA ALA A 812 4.83 13.10 -18.17
C ALA A 812 5.58 14.28 -17.55
N GLU A 813 5.51 15.44 -18.20
CA GLU A 813 5.91 16.70 -17.57
C GLU A 813 4.89 17.07 -16.47
N PRO A 814 5.34 17.61 -15.33
CA PRO A 814 4.42 18.13 -14.31
C PRO A 814 3.53 19.25 -14.88
N VAL A 815 2.26 19.28 -14.46
CA VAL A 815 1.32 20.31 -14.92
C VAL A 815 1.70 21.67 -14.32
N PRO A 816 1.86 22.75 -15.12
CA PRO A 816 2.07 24.10 -14.61
C PRO A 816 0.85 24.63 -13.83
N PRO A 817 1.03 25.52 -12.83
CA PRO A 817 -0.07 26.01 -12.01
C PRO A 817 -1.03 26.88 -12.83
N LYS A 818 -2.33 26.82 -12.50
CA LYS A 818 -3.35 27.72 -13.07
C LYS A 818 -2.95 29.19 -12.84
N VAL A 819 -2.74 29.93 -13.93
CA VAL A 819 -2.45 31.36 -13.91
C VAL A 819 -3.76 32.15 -13.98
N PHE A 820 -4.06 32.88 -12.92
CA PHE A 820 -5.13 33.87 -12.85
C PHE A 820 -4.63 35.22 -13.36
N LYS A 821 -5.53 36.02 -13.94
CA LYS A 821 -5.24 37.35 -14.48
C LYS A 821 -6.38 38.31 -14.15
N HIS A 822 -6.06 39.48 -13.61
CA HIS A 822 -7.03 40.54 -13.32
C HIS A 822 -6.37 41.90 -13.52
N ARG A 823 -6.90 42.70 -14.46
CA ARG A 823 -6.24 43.92 -14.95
C ARG A 823 -4.77 43.61 -15.32
N ASP A 824 -3.81 44.40 -14.84
CA ASP A 824 -2.37 44.19 -15.06
C ASP A 824 -1.72 43.17 -14.08
N MET A 825 -2.49 42.57 -13.18
CA MET A 825 -1.99 41.60 -12.18
C MET A 825 -2.14 40.16 -12.68
N THR A 826 -1.15 39.32 -12.38
CA THR A 826 -1.18 37.87 -12.63
C THR A 826 -0.71 37.12 -11.38
N TRP A 827 -1.34 35.99 -11.06
CA TRP A 827 -0.95 35.16 -9.91
C TRP A 827 -1.31 33.68 -10.13
N THR A 828 -0.83 32.84 -9.22
CA THR A 828 -1.00 31.39 -9.16
C THR A 828 -1.40 30.97 -7.74
N VAL A 829 -1.57 29.67 -7.51
CA VAL A 829 -1.79 29.10 -6.17
C VAL A 829 -0.60 29.32 -5.21
N TRP A 830 0.61 29.54 -5.73
CA TRP A 830 1.83 29.75 -4.93
C TRP A 830 2.00 31.18 -4.42
N ASP A 831 1.27 32.14 -5.01
CA ASP A 831 1.38 33.54 -4.66
C ASP A 831 0.79 33.84 -3.28
N ARG A 832 1.33 34.89 -2.64
CA ARG A 832 0.89 35.39 -1.35
C ARG A 832 0.96 36.91 -1.35
N TRP A 833 -0.11 37.56 -0.93
CA TRP A 833 -0.12 39.01 -0.79
C TRP A 833 0.22 39.40 0.65
N VAL A 834 1.35 40.12 0.82
CA VAL A 834 1.85 40.52 2.14
C VAL A 834 1.46 41.97 2.42
N VAL A 835 0.54 42.16 3.38
CA VAL A 835 0.17 43.47 3.91
C VAL A 835 1.02 43.73 5.15
N ARG A 836 1.96 44.69 5.07
CA ARG A 836 2.90 45.00 6.17
C ARG A 836 2.33 45.95 7.24
N GLU A 837 1.10 46.38 7.08
CA GLU A 837 0.40 47.31 7.96
C GLU A 837 -0.70 46.60 8.73
N ASN A 838 -0.86 46.93 10.02
CA ASN A 838 -1.97 46.43 10.82
C ASN A 838 -3.26 47.20 10.41
N LEU A 839 -3.98 46.67 9.42
CA LEU A 839 -5.19 47.29 8.86
C LEU A 839 -6.46 46.93 9.65
N THR A 840 -7.46 47.80 9.57
CA THR A 840 -8.87 47.53 9.89
C THR A 840 -9.52 46.71 8.79
N LEU A 841 -10.65 46.08 9.08
CA LEU A 841 -11.48 45.45 8.04
C LEU A 841 -11.93 46.46 6.96
N ARG A 842 -12.11 47.74 7.31
CA ARG A 842 -12.37 48.83 6.35
C ARG A 842 -11.15 49.10 5.47
N GLU A 843 -10.02 49.48 6.06
CA GLU A 843 -8.77 49.79 5.34
C GLU A 843 -8.33 48.61 4.44
N PHE A 844 -8.52 47.36 4.90
CA PHE A 844 -8.19 46.17 4.12
C PHE A 844 -9.14 45.94 2.92
N ARG A 845 -10.45 46.18 3.08
CA ARG A 845 -11.41 46.14 1.95
C ARG A 845 -11.15 47.27 0.95
N GLU A 846 -10.73 48.44 1.42
CA GLU A 846 -10.33 49.56 0.56
C GLU A 846 -9.01 49.27 -0.19
N TRP A 847 -8.05 48.59 0.44
CA TRP A 847 -6.81 48.11 -0.19
C TRP A 847 -7.09 47.08 -1.31
N LEU A 848 -8.06 46.18 -1.12
CA LEU A 848 -8.53 45.28 -2.19
C LEU A 848 -9.31 46.03 -3.28
N LYS A 849 -10.21 46.96 -2.91
CA LYS A 849 -10.97 47.74 -3.88
C LYS A 849 -10.09 48.63 -4.75
N ALA A 850 -8.98 49.15 -4.24
CA ALA A 850 -7.97 49.86 -5.03
C ALA A 850 -7.38 49.01 -6.18
N LYS A 851 -7.42 47.67 -6.05
CA LYS A 851 -7.02 46.71 -7.08
C LYS A 851 -8.15 46.31 -8.03
N GLY A 852 -9.39 46.77 -7.80
CA GLY A 852 -10.58 46.32 -8.51
C GLY A 852 -11.14 45.00 -8.00
N LEU A 853 -11.02 44.74 -6.68
CA LEU A 853 -11.47 43.49 -6.06
C LEU A 853 -12.41 43.82 -4.89
N ASN A 854 -13.69 43.54 -5.06
CA ASN A 854 -14.76 43.89 -4.15
C ASN A 854 -14.96 42.75 -3.12
N ALA A 855 -14.20 42.80 -2.03
CA ALA A 855 -14.27 41.79 -0.96
C ALA A 855 -15.64 41.75 -0.26
N TYR A 856 -16.37 40.66 -0.52
CA TYR A 856 -17.67 40.36 0.07
C TYR A 856 -17.58 39.38 1.24
N SER A 857 -16.53 38.54 1.33
CA SER A 857 -16.32 37.58 2.42
C SER A 857 -14.85 37.55 2.88
N ILE A 858 -14.59 37.53 4.19
CA ILE A 858 -13.24 37.47 4.78
C ILE A 858 -13.26 36.50 5.96
N SER A 859 -12.44 35.45 5.91
CA SER A 859 -12.31 34.43 6.96
C SER A 859 -10.87 34.25 7.43
N CYS A 860 -10.71 33.70 8.63
CA CYS A 860 -9.44 33.23 9.16
C CYS A 860 -9.65 31.83 9.77
N GLY A 861 -9.04 30.82 9.15
CA GLY A 861 -9.42 29.42 9.36
C GLY A 861 -10.91 29.21 9.02
N THR A 862 -11.61 28.44 9.86
CA THR A 862 -13.06 28.18 9.74
C THR A 862 -13.95 29.37 10.16
N SER A 863 -13.37 30.47 10.64
CA SER A 863 -14.11 31.56 11.29
C SER A 863 -14.29 32.78 10.41
N LEU A 864 -15.54 33.25 10.29
CA LEU A 864 -15.94 34.33 9.39
C LEU A 864 -15.80 35.71 10.06
N LEU A 865 -14.77 36.46 9.69
CA LEU A 865 -14.44 37.77 10.28
C LEU A 865 -15.39 38.86 9.77
N TYR A 866 -15.67 38.86 8.47
CA TYR A 866 -16.62 39.75 7.80
C TYR A 866 -17.31 39.02 6.65
N ASN A 867 -18.57 39.35 6.40
CA ASN A 867 -19.26 38.98 5.16
C ASN A 867 -20.43 39.95 4.92
N SER A 868 -20.65 40.36 3.67
CA SER A 868 -21.61 41.38 3.25
C SER A 868 -23.08 41.03 3.58
N MET A 869 -23.45 39.74 3.58
CA MET A 869 -24.82 39.29 3.83
C MET A 869 -25.25 39.38 5.30
N PHE A 870 -24.33 39.66 6.23
CA PHE A 870 -24.63 39.75 7.66
C PHE A 870 -24.47 41.19 8.17
N PRO A 871 -25.56 41.97 8.36
CA PRO A 871 -25.47 43.37 8.77
C PRO A 871 -24.66 43.64 10.04
N ARG A 872 -24.65 42.70 11.00
CA ARG A 872 -23.84 42.75 12.25
C ARG A 872 -22.33 42.65 12.02
N HIS A 873 -21.86 42.29 10.82
CA HIS A 873 -20.44 42.33 10.50
C HIS A 873 -19.96 43.74 10.13
N ASN A 874 -20.87 44.69 9.87
CA ASN A 874 -20.51 46.10 9.69
C ASN A 874 -19.96 46.73 10.98
N ASP A 875 -20.47 46.30 12.14
CA ASP A 875 -20.00 46.71 13.49
C ASP A 875 -18.52 46.35 13.74
N ARG A 876 -17.93 45.50 12.89
CA ARG A 876 -16.53 45.08 12.95
C ARG A 876 -15.60 45.89 12.03
N LEU A 877 -16.13 46.69 11.10
CA LEU A 877 -15.35 47.29 10.00
C LEU A 877 -14.19 48.17 10.49
N ASP A 878 -14.42 48.98 11.52
CA ASP A 878 -13.43 49.91 12.07
C ASP A 878 -12.46 49.27 13.09
N ARG A 879 -12.52 47.94 13.26
CA ARG A 879 -11.61 47.17 14.11
C ARG A 879 -10.48 46.55 13.29
N LYS A 880 -9.29 46.46 13.89
CA LYS A 880 -8.11 45.81 13.30
C LYS A 880 -8.36 44.32 13.05
N VAL A 881 -7.96 43.81 11.88
CA VAL A 881 -8.32 42.45 11.42
C VAL A 881 -7.90 41.38 12.43
N VAL A 882 -6.70 41.53 13.00
CA VAL A 882 -6.16 40.62 14.03
C VAL A 882 -7.00 40.61 15.31
N ASP A 883 -7.58 41.73 15.72
CA ASP A 883 -8.38 41.83 16.95
C ASP A 883 -9.82 41.35 16.74
N VAL A 884 -10.31 41.33 15.50
CA VAL A 884 -11.55 40.63 15.14
C VAL A 884 -11.31 39.11 15.11
N ALA A 885 -10.18 38.65 14.57
CA ALA A 885 -9.82 37.22 14.56
C ALA A 885 -9.60 36.65 15.97
N ARG A 886 -8.94 37.40 16.87
CA ARG A 886 -8.79 37.00 18.29
C ARG A 886 -10.12 36.81 19.00
N GLU A 887 -11.11 37.68 18.74
CA GLU A 887 -12.44 37.59 19.37
C GLU A 887 -13.32 36.50 18.73
N VAL A 888 -13.46 36.54 17.40
CA VAL A 888 -14.42 35.71 16.66
C VAL A 888 -13.91 34.27 16.53
N SER A 889 -12.64 34.11 16.14
CA SER A 889 -12.02 32.80 15.94
C SER A 889 -11.44 32.21 17.23
N LYS A 890 -11.37 32.99 18.33
CA LYS A 890 -10.72 32.64 19.60
C LYS A 890 -9.26 32.17 19.48
N ILE A 891 -8.56 32.59 18.42
CA ILE A 891 -7.18 32.19 18.16
C ILE A 891 -6.24 32.92 19.13
N GLU A 892 -5.61 32.17 20.03
CA GLU A 892 -4.40 32.63 20.72
C GLU A 892 -3.26 32.72 19.70
N VAL A 893 -2.86 33.94 19.33
CA VAL A 893 -1.78 34.15 18.36
C VAL A 893 -0.43 34.14 19.09
N PRO A 894 0.45 33.13 18.86
CA PRO A 894 1.67 32.94 19.65
C PRO A 894 2.59 34.16 19.64
N SER A 895 3.45 34.30 20.65
CA SER A 895 4.35 35.47 20.80
C SER A 895 5.30 35.66 19.61
N TYR A 896 5.74 34.57 18.97
CA TYR A 896 6.63 34.59 17.80
C TYR A 896 5.93 34.98 16.50
N ARG A 897 4.64 34.63 16.32
CA ARG A 897 3.91 34.87 15.07
C ARG A 897 3.59 36.36 14.89
N ARG A 898 3.94 36.91 13.73
CA ARG A 898 3.86 38.36 13.43
C ARG A 898 2.74 38.74 12.47
N HIS A 899 2.22 37.77 11.73
CA HIS A 899 1.15 37.94 10.75
C HIS A 899 -0.01 36.99 10.99
N LEU A 900 -1.19 37.39 10.53
CA LEU A 900 -2.38 36.58 10.46
C LEU A 900 -2.73 36.37 8.99
N ASP A 901 -3.01 35.12 8.61
CA ASP A 901 -3.41 34.78 7.25
C ASP A 901 -4.94 34.78 7.15
N VAL A 902 -5.46 35.42 6.10
CA VAL A 902 -6.89 35.49 5.80
C VAL A 902 -7.17 35.00 4.40
N VAL A 903 -8.27 34.26 4.27
CA VAL A 903 -8.87 33.89 2.99
C VAL A 903 -9.98 34.89 2.69
N VAL A 904 -10.08 35.31 1.43
CA VAL A 904 -11.02 36.35 0.99
C VAL A 904 -11.72 35.87 -0.27
N ALA A 905 -13.04 36.03 -0.30
CA ALA A 905 -13.81 35.93 -1.53
C ALA A 905 -14.23 37.34 -1.96
N CYS A 906 -14.04 37.64 -3.24
CA CYS A 906 -14.25 38.95 -3.83
C CYS A 906 -14.75 38.84 -5.26
N GLU A 907 -15.62 39.76 -5.64
CA GLU A 907 -16.01 39.97 -7.04
C GLU A 907 -15.02 40.93 -7.73
N ASP A 908 -14.94 40.90 -9.05
CA ASP A 908 -14.31 41.95 -9.86
C ASP A 908 -15.19 43.22 -9.98
N ASP A 909 -14.96 44.06 -10.99
CA ASP A 909 -15.81 45.23 -11.27
C ASP A 909 -17.04 44.89 -12.14
N ASP A 910 -17.12 43.66 -12.68
CA ASP A 910 -18.16 43.13 -13.56
C ASP A 910 -19.05 42.07 -12.84
N GLU A 911 -18.98 42.03 -11.50
CA GLU A 911 -19.71 41.13 -10.58
C GLU A 911 -19.38 39.62 -10.71
N ASN A 912 -18.19 39.25 -11.24
CA ASN A 912 -17.73 37.86 -11.30
C ASN A 912 -16.87 37.48 -10.08
N ASP A 913 -17.05 36.28 -9.52
CA ASP A 913 -16.18 35.71 -8.48
C ASP A 913 -14.71 35.57 -8.97
N VAL A 914 -13.75 36.03 -8.15
CA VAL A 914 -12.31 35.93 -8.43
C VAL A 914 -11.55 35.29 -7.26
N ASP A 915 -10.93 34.13 -7.51
CA ASP A 915 -9.97 33.51 -6.59
C ASP A 915 -8.70 34.37 -6.47
N ILE A 916 -8.42 34.96 -5.30
CA ILE A 916 -7.21 35.76 -5.06
C ILE A 916 -6.19 35.03 -4.15
N PRO A 917 -4.90 35.42 -4.17
CA PRO A 917 -3.87 34.83 -3.33
C PRO A 917 -4.17 34.95 -1.84
N LEU A 918 -3.65 34.01 -1.04
CA LEU A 918 -3.69 34.08 0.42
C LEU A 918 -3.08 35.40 0.90
N VAL A 919 -3.78 36.11 1.79
CA VAL A 919 -3.32 37.42 2.28
C VAL A 919 -2.77 37.31 3.70
N SER A 920 -1.50 37.64 3.88
CA SER A 920 -0.81 37.66 5.18
C SER A 920 -0.72 39.09 5.71
N ILE A 921 -1.47 39.39 6.77
CA ILE A 921 -1.56 40.72 7.39
C ILE A 921 -0.66 40.77 8.63
N TYR A 922 0.42 41.56 8.57
CA TYR A 922 1.35 41.75 9.67
C TYR A 922 0.81 42.72 10.72
N PHE A 923 1.05 42.40 12.00
CA PHE A 923 0.60 43.19 13.15
C PHE A 923 1.65 43.32 14.28
N ARG A 924 2.87 42.78 14.09
CA ARG A 924 4.06 42.91 14.96
C ARG A 924 5.34 43.00 14.14
#